data_AF-A0A371QUE9-F1
#
_entry.id   AF-A0A371QUE9-F1
#
_cell.length_a   1.000
_cell.length_b   1.000
_cell.length_c   1.000
_cell.angle_alpha   90.00
_cell.angle_beta   90.00
_cell.angle_gamma   90.00
#
_symmetry.space_group_name_H-M   'P 1'
#
loop_
_entity.id
_entity.type
_entity.pdbx_description
1 polymer ?
#
loop_
_entity_poly.entity_id
_entity_poly.type
_entity_poly.pdbx_seq_one_letter_code
_entity_poly.pdbx_strand_id
1 'polypeptide(L)'
;MNDELKTALETATGEFWSRVNGLFSRWKQLEEEAKEKKGEERKKVIDEIDKLGKYLRVLLPLAHAVEAYRRGELSREEAALAVIYAVLYDGVVLRDEILLYVGGPEKEEEPIMTHDHFTVFWLWALRELGFKPSSVRKGRGTHLIVFRGAELNELVKVLVPMLPALHGLRDALAEFADAFEVVTREVIRAKFGIDWAYNIRNENFFKKLEEIITMAEDYIYRNVTVERGPLDTSGQLPKTAIRFKLGDEEVAYINMYWTGNKLLAQFTGSRESAERLASIIRALGGNAEIRRMGRGWSIQLTTDGIIAIRHGSWLNAVRGFVDELYSKGLIDKDRYEQLVKEIEAGPNVAKFAGVEFSVNYRTDKTTQIVVEYQPTSDVSKNIAVSTLKARGLEEGVHFTVKEYGGYEIRVTKEAYSKAVEALAQSRLKEKEDYAVYDKWRIIRVKKDHKDAVVNALKTAGLEEGRHFTVKWSGRYVIHITYDGLYEIQRMALKGDLEAERFIRDLEDVLKRRYGDDAVKKLIEALTPAREEGAVDLPLTVYDDKGNIVARVIDLRYEFVENGQPVNHCAGEDCRLRIIAEYEAGGDRRQLKMEWYWRRRQKQKGNTTTTYYFEMAIVTVKNEVEAAVLKALTGKAKKGQVWLYADQLDALRRFKPLKDAVDQWRGGGPK
;
A
#
# COMPACT_ATOMS: atom_id res chain seq x y z
N MET A 1 35.97 -1.25 35.01
CA MET A 1 35.99 -2.72 34.84
C MET A 1 37.04 -3.23 35.81
N ASN A 2 36.69 -4.13 36.75
CA ASN A 2 37.64 -4.65 37.74
C ASN A 2 38.68 -5.57 37.05
N ASP A 3 39.90 -5.61 37.54
CA ASP A 3 41.03 -6.38 36.98
C ASP A 3 40.73 -7.88 36.90
N GLU A 4 39.96 -8.43 37.85
CA GLU A 4 39.48 -9.83 37.78
C GLU A 4 38.61 -10.12 36.55
N LEU A 5 37.72 -9.19 36.19
CA LEU A 5 36.83 -9.35 35.02
C LEU A 5 37.63 -9.23 33.73
N LYS A 6 38.68 -8.40 33.73
CA LYS A 6 39.60 -8.22 32.61
C LYS A 6 40.44 -9.49 32.38
N THR A 7 41.01 -10.05 33.44
CA THR A 7 41.75 -11.33 33.37
C THR A 7 40.85 -12.48 32.95
N ALA A 8 39.62 -12.56 33.47
CA ALA A 8 38.65 -13.58 33.04
C ALA A 8 38.28 -13.45 31.55
N LEU A 9 38.11 -12.21 31.04
CA LEU A 9 37.90 -11.95 29.62
C LEU A 9 39.11 -12.41 28.79
N GLU A 10 40.33 -12.05 29.18
CA GLU A 10 41.56 -12.41 28.46
C GLU A 10 41.81 -13.93 28.43
N THR A 11 41.61 -14.63 29.56
CA THR A 11 41.70 -16.09 29.63
C THR A 11 40.63 -16.79 28.78
N ALA A 12 39.37 -16.36 28.89
CA ALA A 12 38.29 -16.95 28.09
C ALA A 12 38.47 -16.72 26.58
N THR A 13 39.05 -15.58 26.18
CA THR A 13 39.38 -15.29 24.78
C THR A 13 40.48 -16.22 24.27
N GLY A 14 41.48 -16.54 25.10
CA GLY A 14 42.55 -17.49 24.77
C GLY A 14 42.07 -18.94 24.64
N GLU A 15 41.07 -19.33 25.43
CA GLU A 15 40.46 -20.67 25.39
C GLU A 15 39.34 -20.82 24.35
N PHE A 16 38.78 -19.72 23.86
CA PHE A 16 37.60 -19.72 22.98
C PHE A 16 37.78 -20.61 21.76
N TRP A 17 38.84 -20.41 20.98
CA TRP A 17 39.10 -21.19 19.77
C TRP A 17 39.37 -22.67 20.08
N SER A 18 39.99 -22.98 21.22
CA SER A 18 40.19 -24.36 21.66
C SER A 18 38.84 -25.05 21.95
N ARG A 19 37.93 -24.35 22.64
CA ARG A 19 36.57 -24.85 22.95
C ARG A 19 35.68 -24.94 21.71
N VAL A 20 35.77 -23.98 20.78
CA VAL A 20 35.11 -24.03 19.47
C VAL A 20 35.60 -25.23 18.66
N ASN A 21 36.91 -25.49 18.64
CA ASN A 21 37.46 -26.69 18.01
C ASN A 21 36.96 -27.98 18.70
N GLY A 22 36.79 -27.97 20.03
CA GLY A 22 36.13 -29.02 20.78
C GLY A 22 34.68 -29.27 20.34
N LEU A 23 33.88 -28.20 20.18
CA LEU A 23 32.51 -28.28 19.67
C LEU A 23 32.45 -28.84 18.24
N PHE A 24 33.36 -28.41 17.35
CA PHE A 24 33.45 -28.95 15.99
C PHE A 24 33.82 -30.43 15.97
N SER A 25 34.72 -30.84 16.86
CA SER A 25 35.15 -32.24 16.96
C SER A 25 34.01 -33.12 17.46
N ARG A 26 33.26 -32.64 18.46
CA ARG A 26 32.05 -33.30 18.96
C ARG A 26 30.95 -33.37 17.90
N TRP A 27 30.74 -32.30 17.14
CA TRP A 27 29.79 -32.28 16.03
C TRP A 27 30.13 -33.34 14.99
N LYS A 28 31.38 -33.40 14.52
CA LYS A 28 31.82 -34.38 13.52
C LYS A 28 31.64 -35.82 14.01
N GLN A 29 31.94 -36.06 15.29
CA GLN A 29 31.71 -37.36 15.92
C GLN A 29 30.22 -37.73 15.87
N LEU A 30 29.33 -36.82 16.29
CA LEU A 30 27.88 -37.08 16.28
C LEU A 30 27.33 -37.27 14.86
N GLU A 31 27.87 -36.57 13.86
CA GLU A 31 27.50 -36.79 12.45
C GLU A 31 27.84 -38.21 11.97
N GLU A 32 28.98 -38.78 12.37
CA GLU A 32 29.32 -40.17 12.06
C GLU A 32 28.43 -41.15 12.86
N GLU A 33 28.19 -40.90 14.15
CA GLU A 33 27.27 -41.72 14.97
C GLU A 33 25.84 -41.73 14.41
N ALA A 34 25.38 -40.61 13.84
CA ALA A 34 24.06 -40.49 13.22
C ALA A 34 23.92 -41.29 11.91
N LYS A 35 25.03 -41.66 11.26
CA LYS A 35 25.03 -42.54 10.08
C LYS A 35 24.94 -44.01 10.46
N GLU A 36 25.47 -44.37 11.62
CA GLU A 36 25.52 -45.75 12.12
C GLU A 36 24.24 -46.15 12.88
N LYS A 37 23.66 -45.23 13.66
CA LYS A 37 22.48 -45.49 14.49
C LYS A 37 21.17 -45.46 13.68
N LYS A 38 20.15 -46.21 14.15
CA LYS A 38 18.81 -46.27 13.52
C LYS A 38 17.70 -46.01 14.54
N GLY A 39 16.51 -45.63 14.05
CA GLY A 39 15.33 -45.45 14.89
C GLY A 39 15.50 -44.37 15.95
N GLU A 40 15.12 -44.68 17.19
CA GLU A 40 15.05 -43.73 18.31
C GLU A 40 16.44 -43.27 18.80
N GLU A 41 17.46 -44.11 18.68
CA GLU A 41 18.84 -43.73 19.01
C GLU A 41 19.41 -42.71 18.03
N ARG A 42 19.10 -42.86 16.74
CA ARG A 42 19.46 -41.88 15.72
C ARG A 42 18.83 -40.52 16.01
N LYS A 43 17.55 -40.52 16.38
CA LYS A 43 16.80 -39.32 16.73
C LYS A 43 17.44 -38.57 17.91
N LYS A 44 17.89 -39.30 18.96
CA LYS A 44 18.60 -38.69 20.09
C LYS A 44 19.92 -38.02 19.68
N VAL A 45 20.70 -38.66 18.80
CA VAL A 45 21.96 -38.08 18.28
C VAL A 45 21.69 -36.83 17.44
N ILE A 46 20.65 -36.86 16.61
CA ILE A 46 20.22 -35.70 15.82
C ILE A 46 19.81 -34.54 16.73
N ASP A 47 19.01 -34.81 17.77
CA ASP A 47 18.59 -33.79 18.74
C ASP A 47 19.81 -33.18 19.48
N GLU A 48 20.92 -33.92 19.60
CA GLU A 48 22.19 -33.45 20.18
C GLU A 48 22.99 -32.59 19.18
N ILE A 49 23.06 -33.00 17.91
CA ILE A 49 23.62 -32.19 16.81
C ILE A 49 22.89 -30.85 16.72
N ASP A 50 21.57 -30.84 16.84
CA ASP A 50 20.76 -29.62 16.76
C ASP A 50 21.02 -28.66 17.91
N LYS A 51 21.26 -29.17 19.11
CA LYS A 51 21.66 -28.36 20.26
C LYS A 51 23.02 -27.72 20.02
N LEU A 52 24.02 -28.48 19.55
CA LEU A 52 25.33 -27.93 19.15
C LEU A 52 25.20 -26.92 18.00
N GLY A 53 24.28 -27.18 17.07
CA GLY A 53 23.79 -26.32 16.01
C GLY A 53 23.50 -24.91 16.43
N LYS A 54 22.70 -24.76 17.48
CA LYS A 54 22.26 -23.45 17.96
C LYS A 54 23.44 -22.59 18.40
N TYR A 55 24.41 -23.16 19.11
CA TYR A 55 25.57 -22.42 19.59
C TYR A 55 26.49 -21.94 18.46
N LEU A 56 26.79 -22.80 17.49
CA LEU A 56 27.69 -22.44 16.38
C LEU A 56 27.08 -21.41 15.43
N ARG A 57 25.74 -21.37 15.30
CA ARG A 57 25.03 -20.40 14.43
C ARG A 57 25.20 -18.95 14.84
N VAL A 58 25.43 -18.69 16.13
CA VAL A 58 25.59 -17.33 16.66
C VAL A 58 27.06 -17.02 16.97
N LEU A 59 27.77 -17.97 17.60
CA LEU A 59 29.15 -17.75 18.02
C LEU A 59 30.12 -17.56 16.85
N LEU A 60 30.03 -18.41 15.82
CA LEU A 60 31.00 -18.38 14.72
C LEU A 60 30.87 -17.11 13.87
N PRO A 61 29.65 -16.70 13.43
CA PRO A 61 29.53 -15.46 12.66
C PRO A 61 29.98 -14.24 13.47
N LEU A 62 29.68 -14.20 14.78
CA LEU A 62 30.08 -13.09 15.63
C LEU A 62 31.60 -13.06 15.87
N ALA A 63 32.24 -14.22 16.06
CA ALA A 63 33.70 -14.31 16.17
C ALA A 63 34.40 -13.88 14.87
N HIS A 64 33.90 -14.33 13.71
CA HIS A 64 34.41 -13.89 12.41
C HIS A 64 34.19 -12.40 12.17
N ALA A 65 33.06 -11.84 12.60
CA ALA A 65 32.81 -10.41 12.55
C ALA A 65 33.83 -9.64 13.40
N VAL A 66 34.17 -10.13 14.59
CA VAL A 66 35.22 -9.52 15.43
C VAL A 66 36.58 -9.53 14.73
N GLU A 67 36.98 -10.65 14.13
CA GLU A 67 38.24 -10.75 13.40
C GLU A 67 38.29 -9.82 12.19
N ALA A 68 37.24 -9.82 11.38
CA ALA A 68 37.15 -8.96 10.20
C ALA A 68 37.12 -7.47 10.58
N TYR A 69 36.39 -7.11 11.65
CA TYR A 69 36.37 -5.74 12.18
C TYR A 69 37.76 -5.29 12.67
N ARG A 70 38.48 -6.16 13.39
CA ARG A 70 39.87 -5.89 13.83
C ARG A 70 40.84 -5.71 12.66
N ARG A 71 40.62 -6.41 11.54
CA ARG A 71 41.40 -6.24 10.29
C ARG A 71 41.00 -5.01 9.49
N GLY A 72 39.97 -4.27 9.90
CA GLY A 72 39.44 -3.13 9.15
C GLY A 72 38.65 -3.54 7.90
N GLU A 73 38.22 -4.80 7.81
CA GLU A 73 37.44 -5.34 6.70
C GLU A 73 35.93 -5.10 6.87
N LEU A 74 35.48 -4.81 8.10
CA LEU A 74 34.11 -4.42 8.41
C LEU A 74 34.04 -2.98 8.91
N SER A 75 33.06 -2.25 8.39
CA SER A 75 32.62 -0.97 8.95
C SER A 75 31.95 -1.16 10.32
N ARG A 76 31.78 -0.06 11.05
CA ARG A 76 31.08 -0.07 12.35
C ARG A 76 29.61 -0.46 12.18
N GLU A 77 29.02 -0.06 11.07
CA GLU A 77 27.65 -0.38 10.68
C GLU A 77 27.48 -1.89 10.38
N GLU A 78 28.42 -2.49 9.66
CA GLU A 78 28.42 -3.94 9.41
C GLU A 78 28.66 -4.75 10.71
N ALA A 79 29.50 -4.23 11.61
CA ALA A 79 29.67 -4.79 12.94
C ALA A 79 28.37 -4.74 13.77
N ALA A 80 27.62 -3.63 13.72
CA ALA A 80 26.30 -3.54 14.34
C ALA A 80 25.32 -4.55 13.73
N LEU A 81 25.34 -4.71 12.41
CA LEU A 81 24.50 -5.67 11.71
C LEU A 81 24.81 -7.11 12.15
N ALA A 82 26.08 -7.46 12.37
CA ALA A 82 26.47 -8.76 12.91
C ALA A 82 25.89 -9.01 14.32
N VAL A 83 25.91 -7.99 15.19
CA VAL A 83 25.24 -8.06 16.51
C VAL A 83 23.74 -8.27 16.34
N ILE A 84 23.10 -7.55 15.41
CA ILE A 84 21.67 -7.70 15.13
C ILE A 84 21.32 -9.09 14.59
N TYR A 85 22.11 -9.66 13.69
CA TYR A 85 21.89 -11.04 13.25
C TYR A 85 21.90 -12.01 14.43
N ALA A 86 22.86 -11.85 15.34
CA ALA A 86 22.92 -12.66 16.54
C ALA A 86 21.70 -12.45 17.48
N VAL A 87 21.17 -11.21 17.58
CA VAL A 87 19.90 -10.91 18.27
C VAL A 87 18.70 -11.60 17.61
N LEU A 88 18.65 -11.68 16.27
CA LEU A 88 17.52 -12.30 15.58
C LEU A 88 17.41 -13.80 15.89
N TYR A 89 18.54 -14.49 16.05
CA TYR A 89 18.60 -15.89 16.48
C TYR A 89 18.26 -16.04 17.97
N ASP A 90 19.10 -15.55 18.87
CA ASP A 90 19.05 -15.89 20.31
C ASP A 90 18.51 -14.76 21.21
N GLY A 91 18.03 -13.68 20.61
CA GLY A 91 17.50 -12.53 21.33
C GLY A 91 15.98 -12.43 21.39
N VAL A 92 15.51 -11.53 22.26
CA VAL A 92 14.15 -11.00 22.27
C VAL A 92 14.25 -9.50 22.04
N VAL A 93 13.42 -9.01 21.12
CA VAL A 93 13.32 -7.58 20.81
C VAL A 93 11.97 -7.09 21.31
N LEU A 94 12.00 -6.12 22.22
CA LEU A 94 10.86 -5.38 22.73
C LEU A 94 11.05 -3.92 22.36
N ARG A 95 9.97 -3.14 22.27
CA ARG A 95 9.98 -1.75 21.76
C ARG A 95 11.10 -0.84 22.29
N ASP A 96 11.52 -1.00 23.53
CA ASP A 96 12.53 -0.17 24.21
C ASP A 96 13.72 -0.98 24.77
N GLU A 97 13.82 -2.27 24.43
CA GLU A 97 14.81 -3.17 25.00
C GLU A 97 15.17 -4.32 24.06
N ILE A 98 16.47 -4.62 23.96
CA ILE A 98 16.97 -5.87 23.36
C ILE A 98 17.55 -6.74 24.46
N LEU A 99 17.06 -7.98 24.55
CA LEU A 99 17.52 -8.99 25.48
C LEU A 99 18.21 -10.10 24.71
N LEU A 100 19.45 -10.42 25.07
CA LEU A 100 20.16 -11.57 24.55
C LEU A 100 20.17 -12.66 25.63
N TYR A 101 19.54 -13.78 25.34
CA TYR A 101 19.54 -14.93 26.23
C TYR A 101 20.80 -15.73 25.97
N VAL A 102 21.73 -15.65 26.92
CA VAL A 102 22.92 -16.47 26.90
C VAL A 102 22.56 -17.84 27.47
N GLY A 103 21.99 -18.67 26.60
CA GLY A 103 21.67 -20.07 26.88
C GLY A 103 22.94 -20.90 27.07
N GLY A 104 22.90 -21.87 27.97
CA GLY A 104 23.90 -22.92 28.11
C GLY A 104 23.22 -24.28 28.03
N PRO A 105 23.99 -25.38 27.95
CA PRO A 105 23.45 -26.72 27.77
C PRO A 105 22.87 -27.24 29.09
N GLU A 106 21.64 -26.85 29.40
CA GLU A 106 20.94 -27.15 30.67
C GLU A 106 20.69 -28.66 30.92
N LYS A 107 21.22 -29.56 30.08
CA LYS A 107 21.04 -31.01 30.16
C LYS A 107 22.32 -31.81 29.88
N GLU A 108 23.48 -31.17 29.75
CA GLU A 108 24.77 -31.88 29.58
C GLU A 108 25.46 -32.04 30.93
N GLU A 109 25.89 -33.27 31.26
CA GLU A 109 26.60 -33.57 32.51
C GLU A 109 28.00 -32.92 32.54
N GLU A 110 28.66 -32.77 31.39
CA GLU A 110 29.98 -32.14 31.22
C GLU A 110 30.02 -31.21 29.99
N PRO A 111 29.57 -29.95 30.11
CA PRO A 111 29.45 -29.08 28.96
C PRO A 111 30.79 -28.50 28.49
N ILE A 112 31.06 -28.60 27.18
CA ILE A 112 32.27 -28.02 26.52
C ILE A 112 32.33 -26.48 26.73
N MET A 113 31.17 -25.83 26.77
CA MET A 113 31.01 -24.42 27.15
C MET A 113 29.91 -24.25 28.20
N THR A 114 30.24 -23.58 29.32
CA THR A 114 29.26 -23.18 30.35
C THR A 114 28.61 -21.83 30.03
N HIS A 115 27.54 -21.47 30.75
CA HIS A 115 26.89 -20.15 30.65
C HIS A 115 27.86 -18.98 30.83
N ASP A 116 28.85 -19.11 31.72
CA ASP A 116 29.87 -18.10 31.94
C ASP A 116 30.76 -17.93 30.70
N HIS A 117 31.16 -19.03 30.05
CA HIS A 117 31.95 -18.97 28.82
C HIS A 117 31.20 -18.21 27.71
N PHE A 118 29.92 -18.54 27.49
CA PHE A 118 29.11 -17.84 26.49
C PHE A 118 28.90 -16.36 26.84
N THR A 119 28.72 -16.04 28.13
CA THR A 119 28.50 -14.66 28.57
C THR A 119 29.76 -13.82 28.36
N VAL A 120 30.91 -14.37 28.75
CA VAL A 120 32.21 -13.72 28.59
C VAL A 120 32.53 -13.54 27.11
N PHE A 121 32.25 -14.53 26.26
CA PHE A 121 32.39 -14.39 24.82
C PHE A 121 31.52 -13.27 24.25
N TRP A 122 30.24 -13.22 24.60
CA TRP A 122 29.36 -12.15 24.13
C TRP A 122 29.84 -10.77 24.57
N LEU A 123 30.25 -10.62 25.84
CA LEU A 123 30.79 -9.36 26.34
C LEU A 123 32.10 -8.97 25.66
N TRP A 124 32.97 -9.94 25.40
CA TRP A 124 34.17 -9.73 24.60
C TRP A 124 33.81 -9.27 23.18
N ALA A 125 32.95 -10.01 22.47
CA ALA A 125 32.58 -9.69 21.10
C ALA A 125 31.94 -8.31 20.98
N LEU A 126 31.00 -7.97 21.86
CA LEU A 126 30.40 -6.65 21.92
C LEU A 126 31.47 -5.57 22.14
N ARG A 127 32.39 -5.77 23.10
CA ARG A 127 33.48 -4.82 23.36
C ARG A 127 34.36 -4.61 22.13
N GLU A 128 34.75 -5.69 21.46
CA GLU A 128 35.63 -5.62 20.28
C GLU A 128 34.94 -5.00 19.08
N LEU A 129 33.63 -5.18 18.94
CA LEU A 129 32.81 -4.53 17.92
C LEU A 129 32.42 -3.07 18.29
N GLY A 130 32.85 -2.59 19.46
CA GLY A 130 32.60 -1.20 19.90
C GLY A 130 31.20 -0.96 20.47
N PHE A 131 30.52 -2.01 20.93
CA PHE A 131 29.20 -1.95 21.58
C PHE A 131 29.28 -2.30 23.06
N LYS A 132 28.42 -1.68 23.85
CA LYS A 132 28.36 -1.90 25.28
C LYS A 132 26.91 -2.17 25.67
N PRO A 133 26.60 -3.27 26.37
CA PRO A 133 25.26 -3.48 26.91
C PRO A 133 25.03 -2.58 28.14
N SER A 134 23.77 -2.24 28.40
CA SER A 134 23.36 -1.47 29.57
C SER A 134 23.53 -2.26 30.87
N SER A 135 23.25 -3.56 30.84
CA SER A 135 23.42 -4.44 32.00
C SER A 135 23.57 -5.91 31.62
N VAL A 136 24.11 -6.71 32.55
CA VAL A 136 24.10 -8.18 32.50
C VAL A 136 23.37 -8.67 33.74
N ARG A 137 22.29 -9.44 33.57
CA ARG A 137 21.45 -9.94 34.67
C ARG A 137 21.58 -11.45 34.80
N LYS A 138 21.58 -11.95 36.03
CA LYS A 138 21.49 -13.40 36.31
C LYS A 138 20.02 -13.83 36.34
N GLY A 139 19.64 -14.76 35.47
CA GLY A 139 18.34 -15.44 35.47
C GLY A 139 18.41 -16.84 36.11
N ARG A 140 17.28 -17.57 36.13
CA ARG A 140 17.29 -19.00 36.48
C ARG A 140 17.85 -19.78 35.28
N GLY A 141 19.10 -20.23 35.38
CA GLY A 141 19.74 -21.06 34.36
C GLY A 141 20.29 -20.29 33.14
N THR A 142 20.21 -18.96 33.08
CA THR A 142 20.73 -18.16 31.95
C THR A 142 21.27 -16.81 32.41
N HIS A 143 22.23 -16.26 31.65
CA HIS A 143 22.59 -14.86 31.75
C HIS A 143 21.88 -14.05 30.67
N LEU A 144 21.45 -12.84 31.03
CA LEU A 144 20.72 -11.92 30.15
C LEU A 144 21.59 -10.70 29.89
N ILE A 145 22.00 -10.51 28.64
CA ILE A 145 22.68 -9.28 28.21
C ILE A 145 21.62 -8.31 27.69
N VAL A 146 21.59 -7.10 28.22
CA VAL A 146 20.49 -6.15 28.02
C VAL A 146 20.99 -4.87 27.38
N PHE A 147 20.37 -4.47 26.27
CA PHE A 147 20.48 -3.11 25.71
C PHE A 147 19.18 -2.35 25.99
N ARG A 148 19.30 -1.21 26.68
CA ARG A 148 18.19 -0.32 27.00
C ARG A 148 18.70 1.13 27.04
N GLY A 149 17.81 2.11 26.88
CA GLY A 149 18.16 3.52 27.09
C GLY A 149 19.31 4.00 26.19
N ALA A 150 20.34 4.63 26.78
CA ALA A 150 21.43 5.25 26.03
C ALA A 150 22.24 4.24 25.19
N GLU A 151 22.56 3.06 25.74
CA GLU A 151 23.31 2.05 24.99
C GLU A 151 22.51 1.45 23.84
N LEU A 152 21.19 1.29 24.00
CA LEU A 152 20.31 0.88 22.89
C LEU A 152 20.28 1.97 21.82
N ASN A 153 20.15 3.24 22.21
CA ASN A 153 20.14 4.36 21.25
C ASN A 153 21.45 4.43 20.45
N GLU A 154 22.60 4.20 21.07
CA GLU A 154 23.88 4.16 20.35
C GLU A 154 23.96 2.99 19.36
N LEU A 155 23.47 1.81 19.74
CA LEU A 155 23.38 0.67 18.80
C LEU A 155 22.45 1.00 17.63
N VAL A 156 21.24 1.51 17.92
CA VAL A 156 20.23 1.85 16.92
C VAL A 156 20.69 2.97 16.00
N LYS A 157 21.40 3.98 16.51
CA LYS A 157 22.01 5.06 15.73
C LYS A 157 22.95 4.52 14.66
N VAL A 158 23.78 3.53 15.01
CA VAL A 158 24.72 2.88 14.07
C VAL A 158 23.99 2.03 13.03
N LEU A 159 22.75 1.57 13.31
CA LEU A 159 21.95 0.81 12.36
C LEU A 159 21.22 1.67 11.31
N VAL A 160 21.09 2.99 11.53
CA VAL A 160 20.39 3.88 10.61
C VAL A 160 20.90 3.77 9.16
N PRO A 161 22.23 3.79 8.88
CA PRO A 161 22.73 3.60 7.52
C PRO A 161 22.43 2.21 6.93
N MET A 162 22.13 1.22 7.77
CA MET A 162 21.85 -0.17 7.40
C MET A 162 20.36 -0.48 7.22
N LEU A 163 19.46 0.49 7.44
CA LEU A 163 18.03 0.33 7.17
C LEU A 163 17.71 -0.23 5.78
N PRO A 164 18.36 0.22 4.68
CA PRO A 164 18.16 -0.41 3.37
C PRO A 164 18.43 -1.92 3.35
N ALA A 165 19.49 -2.36 4.02
CA ALA A 165 19.86 -3.77 4.09
C ALA A 165 18.86 -4.56 4.96
N LEU A 166 18.39 -3.98 6.07
CA LEU A 166 17.38 -4.58 6.94
C LEU A 166 16.02 -4.72 6.22
N HIS A 167 15.58 -3.70 5.47
CA HIS A 167 14.39 -3.80 4.62
C HIS A 167 14.59 -4.85 3.52
N GLY A 168 15.75 -4.88 2.87
CA GLY A 168 16.07 -5.89 1.86
C GLY A 168 16.03 -7.32 2.43
N LEU A 169 16.54 -7.51 3.65
CA LEU A 169 16.45 -8.79 4.35
C LEU A 169 14.99 -9.17 4.65
N ARG A 170 14.20 -8.24 5.17
CA ARG A 170 12.76 -8.46 5.43
C ARG A 170 12.04 -8.89 4.15
N ASP A 171 12.22 -8.13 3.07
CA ASP A 171 11.53 -8.36 1.81
C ASP A 171 11.96 -9.70 1.19
N ALA A 172 13.25 -10.02 1.20
CA ALA A 172 13.76 -11.31 0.75
C ALA A 172 13.23 -12.46 1.60
N LEU A 173 13.21 -12.33 2.92
CA LEU A 173 12.64 -13.36 3.78
C LEU A 173 11.15 -13.55 3.49
N ALA A 174 10.38 -12.47 3.29
CA ALA A 174 8.96 -12.57 2.98
C ALA A 174 8.71 -13.34 1.67
N GLU A 175 9.55 -13.14 0.66
CA GLU A 175 9.49 -13.83 -0.63
C GLU A 175 9.93 -15.30 -0.55
N PHE A 176 11.01 -15.59 0.18
CA PHE A 176 11.66 -16.90 0.16
C PHE A 176 11.33 -17.81 1.33
N ALA A 177 10.69 -17.34 2.40
CA ALA A 177 10.48 -18.13 3.61
C ALA A 177 9.77 -19.47 3.34
N ASP A 178 8.73 -19.47 2.51
CA ASP A 178 7.95 -20.68 2.21
C ASP A 178 8.75 -21.66 1.34
N ALA A 179 9.50 -21.14 0.36
CA ALA A 179 10.38 -21.96 -0.48
C ALA A 179 11.57 -22.53 0.31
N PHE A 180 12.16 -21.73 1.21
CA PHE A 180 13.26 -22.15 2.07
C PHE A 180 12.83 -23.26 3.02
N GLU A 181 11.64 -23.15 3.63
CA GLU A 181 11.09 -24.19 4.48
C GLU A 181 10.93 -25.52 3.73
N VAL A 182 10.34 -25.49 2.54
CA VAL A 182 10.13 -26.69 1.71
C VAL A 182 11.46 -27.33 1.32
N VAL A 183 12.37 -26.55 0.74
CA VAL A 183 13.67 -27.08 0.26
C VAL A 183 14.51 -27.62 1.40
N THR A 184 14.58 -26.90 2.53
CA THR A 184 15.39 -27.34 3.68
C THR A 184 14.85 -28.63 4.28
N ARG A 185 13.51 -28.74 4.41
CA ARG A 185 12.85 -29.95 4.87
C ARG A 185 13.11 -31.13 3.94
N GLU A 186 12.98 -30.94 2.63
CA GLU A 186 13.21 -32.00 1.63
C GLU A 186 14.66 -32.44 1.58
N VAL A 187 15.63 -31.52 1.59
CA VAL A 187 17.06 -31.82 1.54
C VAL A 187 17.51 -32.56 2.80
N ILE A 188 17.08 -32.11 3.99
CA ILE A 188 17.44 -32.77 5.25
C ILE A 188 16.75 -34.13 5.37
N ARG A 189 15.48 -34.25 4.94
CA ARG A 189 14.78 -35.53 4.88
C ARG A 189 15.44 -36.51 3.93
N ALA A 190 15.84 -36.07 2.74
CA ALA A 190 16.51 -36.92 1.76
C ALA A 190 17.89 -37.37 2.23
N LYS A 191 18.67 -36.47 2.84
CA LYS A 191 20.06 -36.74 3.25
C LYS A 191 20.16 -37.49 4.57
N PHE A 192 19.24 -37.25 5.50
CA PHE A 192 19.34 -37.76 6.86
C PHE A 192 18.08 -38.54 7.31
N GLY A 193 17.00 -38.60 6.53
CA GLY A 193 15.78 -39.29 6.93
C GLY A 193 15.04 -38.62 8.09
N ILE A 194 15.27 -37.31 8.29
CA ILE A 194 14.76 -36.51 9.40
C ILE A 194 13.74 -35.52 8.86
N ASP A 195 12.59 -35.42 9.51
CA ASP A 195 11.65 -34.35 9.22
C ASP A 195 12.08 -33.10 9.98
N TRP A 196 12.85 -32.25 9.32
CA TRP A 196 13.41 -31.03 9.91
C TRP A 196 12.34 -29.94 10.01
N ALA A 197 11.93 -29.63 11.24
CA ALA A 197 10.83 -28.70 11.52
C ALA A 197 11.29 -27.25 11.79
N TYR A 198 12.49 -26.85 11.35
CA TYR A 198 12.94 -25.47 11.52
C TYR A 198 12.17 -24.56 10.56
N ASN A 199 11.27 -23.76 11.13
CA ASN A 199 10.52 -22.76 10.40
C ASN A 199 10.97 -21.38 10.89
N ILE A 200 11.58 -20.59 9.99
CA ILE A 200 12.03 -19.22 10.27
C ILE A 200 10.87 -18.33 10.76
N ARG A 201 9.63 -18.63 10.38
CA ARG A 201 8.42 -17.93 10.86
C ARG A 201 8.06 -18.30 12.31
N ASN A 202 8.38 -19.49 12.79
CA ASN A 202 8.02 -19.96 14.13
C ASN A 202 8.91 -19.38 15.25
N GLU A 203 10.13 -18.91 14.95
CA GLU A 203 11.05 -18.33 15.96
C GLU A 203 10.87 -16.81 16.17
N ASN A 204 9.73 -16.25 15.76
CA ASN A 204 9.47 -14.80 15.79
C ASN A 204 10.52 -13.97 15.03
N PHE A 205 11.33 -14.56 14.14
CA PHE A 205 12.44 -13.90 13.46
C PHE A 205 11.99 -12.64 12.71
N PHE A 206 10.91 -12.77 11.92
CA PHE A 206 10.27 -11.64 11.24
C PHE A 206 9.84 -10.55 12.22
N LYS A 207 9.16 -10.94 13.29
CA LYS A 207 8.71 -9.99 14.31
C LYS A 207 9.87 -9.24 14.94
N LYS A 208 10.96 -9.92 15.31
CA LYS A 208 12.17 -9.29 15.85
C LYS A 208 12.80 -8.33 14.85
N LEU A 209 12.88 -8.72 13.57
CA LEU A 209 13.41 -7.88 12.49
C LEU A 209 12.57 -6.61 12.29
N GLU A 210 11.23 -6.73 12.25
CA GLU A 210 10.34 -5.57 12.17
C GLU A 210 10.50 -4.63 13.36
N GLU A 211 10.60 -5.16 14.58
CA GLU A 211 10.80 -4.34 15.77
C GLU A 211 12.15 -3.59 15.73
N ILE A 212 13.22 -4.22 15.24
CA ILE A 212 14.53 -3.55 15.06
C ILE A 212 14.46 -2.45 13.99
N ILE A 213 13.80 -2.72 12.86
CA ILE A 213 13.56 -1.71 11.82
C ILE A 213 12.77 -0.55 12.42
N THR A 214 11.70 -0.83 13.15
CA THR A 214 10.85 0.16 13.81
C THR A 214 11.65 1.00 14.81
N MET A 215 12.56 0.40 15.60
CA MET A 215 13.44 1.15 16.51
C MET A 215 14.33 2.14 15.75
N ALA A 216 14.93 1.72 14.63
CA ALA A 216 15.78 2.58 13.81
C ALA A 216 14.99 3.70 13.13
N GLU A 217 13.78 3.40 12.64
CA GLU A 217 12.86 4.41 12.09
C GLU A 217 12.42 5.41 13.17
N ASP A 218 12.03 4.94 14.36
CA ASP A 218 11.68 5.78 15.52
C ASP A 218 12.87 6.68 15.94
N TYR A 219 14.09 6.14 15.91
CA TYR A 219 15.29 6.92 16.19
C TYR A 219 15.47 8.05 15.18
N ILE A 220 15.32 7.77 13.87
CA ILE A 220 15.37 8.80 12.83
C ILE A 220 14.27 9.83 13.07
N TYR A 221 13.03 9.40 13.26
CA TYR A 221 11.88 10.28 13.46
C TYR A 221 12.09 11.26 14.62
N ARG A 222 12.73 10.83 15.71
CA ARG A 222 12.97 11.67 16.89
C ARG A 222 14.20 12.57 16.80
N ASN A 223 15.24 12.13 16.08
CA ASN A 223 16.56 12.77 16.12
C ASN A 223 16.93 13.50 14.81
N VAL A 224 16.21 13.27 13.71
CA VAL A 224 16.53 13.93 12.45
C VAL A 224 16.12 15.40 12.49
N THR A 225 17.05 16.28 12.16
CA THR A 225 16.78 17.67 11.89
C THR A 225 16.71 17.87 10.38
N VAL A 226 15.71 18.62 9.91
CA VAL A 226 15.54 18.93 8.50
C VAL A 226 15.77 20.42 8.31
N GLU A 227 16.76 20.76 7.50
CA GLU A 227 17.16 22.13 7.25
C GLU A 227 16.98 22.51 5.78
N ARG A 228 16.50 23.74 5.57
CA ARG A 228 16.36 24.32 4.24
C ARG A 228 17.60 25.16 3.91
N GLY A 229 18.16 24.96 2.72
CA GLY A 229 19.17 25.84 2.14
C GLY A 229 18.58 27.17 1.62
N PRO A 230 19.42 28.06 1.07
CA PRO A 230 18.95 29.27 0.42
C PRO A 230 18.17 28.95 -0.87
N LEU A 231 17.20 29.80 -1.20
CA LEU A 231 16.51 29.73 -2.49
C LEU A 231 17.46 30.09 -3.63
N ASP A 232 17.64 29.15 -4.56
CA ASP A 232 18.37 29.32 -5.80
C ASP A 232 17.38 29.59 -6.94
N THR A 233 17.49 30.77 -7.55
CA THR A 233 16.70 31.21 -8.71
C THR A 233 17.54 31.31 -9.99
N SER A 234 18.78 30.83 -9.99
CA SER A 234 19.69 30.94 -11.14
C SER A 234 19.37 29.93 -12.26
N GLY A 235 18.67 28.85 -11.92
CA GLY A 235 18.26 27.81 -12.86
C GLY A 235 16.89 28.05 -13.50
N GLN A 236 16.46 27.11 -14.34
CA GLN A 236 15.15 27.17 -15.01
C GLN A 236 13.97 27.16 -14.04
N LEU A 237 14.11 26.49 -12.89
CA LEU A 237 13.08 26.40 -11.86
C LEU A 237 13.67 26.86 -10.52
N PRO A 238 12.98 27.75 -9.77
CA PRO A 238 13.37 28.09 -8.41
C PRO A 238 13.43 26.84 -7.55
N LYS A 239 14.51 26.69 -6.78
CA LYS A 239 14.74 25.49 -5.97
C LYS A 239 15.46 25.79 -4.66
N THR A 240 15.36 24.86 -3.72
CA THR A 240 16.17 24.83 -2.50
C THR A 240 16.63 23.41 -2.22
N ALA A 241 17.83 23.25 -1.66
CA ALA A 241 18.23 21.97 -1.08
C ALA A 241 17.56 21.81 0.29
N ILE A 242 17.00 20.64 0.56
CA ILE A 242 16.51 20.20 1.87
C ILE A 242 17.49 19.14 2.37
N ARG A 243 18.10 19.39 3.52
CA ARG A 243 19.15 18.55 4.12
C ARG A 243 18.60 17.84 5.35
N PHE A 244 18.87 16.55 5.45
CA PHE A 244 18.54 15.73 6.61
C PHE A 244 19.81 15.53 7.42
N LYS A 245 19.76 15.90 8.71
CA LYS A 245 20.89 15.79 9.62
C LYS A 245 20.58 14.92 10.83
N LEU A 246 21.54 14.11 11.25
CA LEU A 246 21.51 13.39 12.52
C LEU A 246 22.64 13.94 13.40
N GLY A 247 22.28 14.73 14.41
CA GLY A 247 23.24 15.62 15.07
C GLY A 247 23.79 16.65 14.08
N ASP A 248 25.10 16.78 13.99
CA ASP A 248 25.77 17.74 13.10
C ASP A 248 26.07 17.19 11.69
N GLU A 249 25.83 15.89 11.47
CA GLU A 249 26.17 15.21 10.22
C GLU A 249 25.01 15.24 9.22
N GLU A 250 25.26 15.71 8.00
CA GLU A 250 24.32 15.60 6.88
C GLU A 250 24.32 14.15 6.35
N VAL A 251 23.19 13.47 6.51
CA VAL A 251 23.06 12.05 6.14
C VAL A 251 22.34 11.84 4.79
N ALA A 252 21.58 12.85 4.33
CA ALA A 252 20.96 12.87 3.01
C ALA A 252 20.50 14.29 2.64
N TYR A 253 20.18 14.49 1.36
CA TYR A 253 19.50 15.70 0.89
C TYR A 253 18.52 15.40 -0.26
N ILE A 254 17.57 16.30 -0.47
CA ILE A 254 16.66 16.31 -1.63
C ILE A 254 16.46 17.75 -2.11
N ASN A 255 16.39 17.98 -3.41
CA ASN A 255 16.10 19.32 -3.93
C ASN A 255 14.59 19.50 -4.07
N MET A 256 14.06 20.59 -3.51
CA MET A 256 12.67 20.98 -3.69
C MET A 256 12.57 22.12 -4.70
N TYR A 257 11.65 21.98 -5.64
CA TYR A 257 11.45 22.86 -6.79
C TYR A 257 10.05 23.43 -6.79
N TRP A 258 9.93 24.66 -7.30
CA TRP A 258 8.68 25.22 -7.79
C TRP A 258 8.60 25.05 -9.30
N THR A 259 7.58 24.33 -9.79
CA THR A 259 7.43 24.06 -11.24
C THR A 259 6.54 25.08 -11.96
N GLY A 260 6.15 26.17 -11.29
CA GLY A 260 5.16 27.13 -11.80
C GLY A 260 3.71 26.82 -11.41
N ASN A 261 3.42 25.60 -10.99
CA ASN A 261 2.08 25.21 -10.54
C ASN A 261 2.03 24.24 -9.36
N LYS A 262 3.14 23.60 -8.99
CA LYS A 262 3.22 22.63 -7.90
C LYS A 262 4.62 22.57 -7.29
N LEU A 263 4.67 22.05 -6.07
CA LEU A 263 5.91 21.66 -5.41
C LEU A 263 6.37 20.29 -5.92
N LEU A 264 7.67 20.16 -6.14
CA LEU A 264 8.29 18.92 -6.56
C LEU A 264 9.59 18.70 -5.77
N ALA A 265 9.73 17.59 -5.05
CA ALA A 265 10.99 17.23 -4.43
C ALA A 265 11.66 16.12 -5.26
N GLN A 266 12.92 16.29 -5.61
CA GLN A 266 13.64 15.36 -6.46
C GLN A 266 15.09 15.16 -6.00
N PHE A 267 15.51 13.91 -5.98
CA PHE A 267 16.89 13.49 -5.78
C PHE A 267 17.36 12.67 -7.00
N THR A 268 18.64 12.78 -7.36
CA THR A 268 19.29 11.90 -8.35
C THR A 268 20.72 11.63 -7.91
N GLY A 269 21.12 10.36 -7.84
CA GLY A 269 22.44 9.96 -7.35
C GLY A 269 22.74 8.47 -7.51
N SER A 270 23.60 7.95 -6.63
CA SER A 270 23.90 6.51 -6.55
C SER A 270 22.70 5.73 -5.99
N ARG A 271 22.72 4.40 -6.15
CA ARG A 271 21.69 3.52 -5.60
C ARG A 271 21.63 3.63 -4.08
N GLU A 272 22.78 3.53 -3.45
CA GLU A 272 22.93 3.57 -2.00
C GLU A 272 22.40 4.88 -1.41
N SER A 273 22.74 6.03 -2.01
CA SER A 273 22.24 7.33 -1.54
C SER A 273 20.74 7.47 -1.73
N ALA A 274 20.17 6.92 -2.81
CA ALA A 274 18.72 6.88 -2.99
C ALA A 274 18.06 5.97 -1.95
N GLU A 275 18.58 4.77 -1.72
CA GLU A 275 18.05 3.84 -0.71
C GLU A 275 18.10 4.42 0.72
N ARG A 276 19.20 5.11 1.07
CA ARG A 276 19.33 5.83 2.33
C ARG A 276 18.30 6.95 2.47
N LEU A 277 18.16 7.81 1.45
CA LEU A 277 17.16 8.89 1.45
C LEU A 277 15.72 8.34 1.51
N ALA A 278 15.41 7.27 0.80
CA ALA A 278 14.09 6.64 0.84
C ALA A 278 13.77 6.13 2.25
N SER A 279 14.73 5.52 2.93
CA SER A 279 14.56 5.02 4.31
C SER A 279 14.28 6.16 5.29
N ILE A 280 15.00 7.29 5.16
CA ILE A 280 14.75 8.50 5.97
C ILE A 280 13.35 9.05 5.69
N ILE A 281 12.94 9.18 4.41
CA ILE A 281 11.61 9.69 4.07
C ILE A 281 10.51 8.78 4.65
N ARG A 282 10.67 7.45 4.57
CA ARG A 282 9.74 6.47 5.15
C ARG A 282 9.66 6.57 6.67
N ALA A 283 10.80 6.69 7.35
CA ALA A 283 10.84 6.91 8.79
C ALA A 283 10.10 8.19 9.22
N LEU A 284 10.07 9.22 8.35
CA LEU A 284 9.32 10.45 8.58
C LEU A 284 7.82 10.36 8.21
N GLY A 285 7.35 9.18 7.80
CA GLY A 285 5.96 8.91 7.40
C GLY A 285 5.65 9.22 5.94
N GLY A 286 6.67 9.44 5.10
CA GLY A 286 6.50 9.66 3.66
C GLY A 286 6.58 8.39 2.83
N ASN A 287 6.04 8.43 1.62
CA ASN A 287 6.23 7.37 0.63
C ASN A 287 7.32 7.76 -0.38
N ALA A 288 8.41 6.98 -0.45
CA ALA A 288 9.51 7.21 -1.37
C ALA A 288 9.73 5.99 -2.29
N GLU A 289 9.42 6.19 -3.57
CA GLU A 289 9.73 5.23 -4.64
C GLU A 289 11.11 5.51 -5.24
N ILE A 290 11.91 4.46 -5.35
CA ILE A 290 13.24 4.51 -5.96
C ILE A 290 13.14 4.09 -7.42
N ARG A 291 13.53 4.98 -8.33
CA ARG A 291 13.42 4.77 -9.78
C ARG A 291 14.78 4.90 -10.45
N ARG A 292 15.13 3.94 -11.32
CA ARG A 292 16.33 4.02 -12.15
C ARG A 292 16.13 5.02 -13.30
N MET A 293 16.97 6.04 -13.36
CA MET A 293 16.97 7.09 -14.38
C MET A 293 18.33 7.15 -15.07
N GLY A 294 18.41 6.62 -16.29
CA GLY A 294 19.66 6.54 -17.04
C GLY A 294 20.72 5.70 -16.30
N ARG A 295 21.85 6.32 -15.96
CA ARG A 295 22.93 5.70 -15.17
C ARG A 295 22.77 5.86 -13.65
N GLY A 296 21.79 6.65 -13.19
CA GLY A 296 21.58 6.95 -11.77
C GLY A 296 20.24 6.43 -11.23
N TRP A 297 20.03 6.70 -9.94
CA TRP A 297 18.81 6.40 -9.20
C TRP A 297 18.19 7.69 -8.72
N SER A 298 16.85 7.73 -8.70
CA SER A 298 16.09 8.95 -8.40
C SER A 298 14.93 8.67 -7.47
N ILE A 299 14.62 9.67 -6.64
CA ILE A 299 13.42 9.74 -5.81
C ILE A 299 12.68 11.00 -6.19
N GLN A 300 11.36 10.91 -6.29
CA GLN A 300 10.51 12.03 -6.66
C GLN A 300 9.26 12.05 -5.78
N LEU A 301 9.01 13.17 -5.11
CA LEU A 301 7.80 13.43 -4.35
C LEU A 301 6.99 14.54 -5.03
N THR A 302 5.70 14.29 -5.25
CA THR A 302 4.73 15.31 -5.66
C THR A 302 4.36 16.21 -4.49
N THR A 303 3.59 17.27 -4.71
CA THR A 303 3.06 18.13 -3.62
C THR A 303 2.33 17.30 -2.56
N ASP A 304 1.49 16.34 -2.97
CA ASP A 304 0.81 15.43 -2.04
C ASP A 304 1.79 14.55 -1.26
N GLY A 305 2.83 14.02 -1.92
CA GLY A 305 3.89 13.24 -1.23
C GLY A 305 4.73 14.08 -0.26
N ILE A 306 4.93 15.37 -0.57
CA ILE A 306 5.66 16.32 0.29
C ILE A 306 4.84 16.62 1.54
N ILE A 307 3.56 16.95 1.42
CA ILE A 307 2.70 17.36 2.55
C ILE A 307 2.19 16.17 3.37
N ALA A 308 2.28 14.95 2.85
CA ALA A 308 2.03 13.71 3.59
C ALA A 308 3.05 13.47 4.70
N ILE A 309 4.30 13.92 4.54
CA ILE A 309 5.33 13.83 5.59
C ILE A 309 4.99 14.85 6.68
N ARG A 310 4.64 14.38 7.88
CA ARG A 310 4.16 15.25 8.98
C ARG A 310 5.22 15.60 10.02
N HIS A 311 6.47 15.24 9.79
CA HIS A 311 7.56 15.60 10.68
C HIS A 311 7.75 17.13 10.76
N GLY A 312 7.83 17.68 11.98
CA GLY A 312 7.79 19.13 12.22
C GLY A 312 8.89 19.91 11.47
N SER A 313 10.15 19.46 11.56
CA SER A 313 11.27 20.11 10.86
C SER A 313 11.11 20.05 9.34
N TRP A 314 10.49 18.99 8.81
CA TRP A 314 10.21 18.87 7.38
C TRP A 314 9.16 19.89 6.95
N LEU A 315 8.04 19.97 7.67
CA LEU A 315 6.98 20.94 7.38
C LEU A 315 7.47 22.38 7.48
N ASN A 316 8.33 22.69 8.45
CA ASN A 316 8.97 24.01 8.58
C ASN A 316 9.86 24.32 7.38
N ALA A 317 10.63 23.35 6.89
CA ALA A 317 11.47 23.52 5.70
C ALA A 317 10.64 23.70 4.42
N VAL A 318 9.53 22.97 4.28
CA VAL A 318 8.57 23.13 3.18
C VAL A 318 7.89 24.50 3.23
N ARG A 319 7.40 24.90 4.41
CA ARG A 319 6.73 26.17 4.61
C ARG A 319 7.68 27.35 4.35
N GLY A 320 8.89 27.29 4.89
CA GLY A 320 9.91 28.32 4.67
C GLY A 320 10.33 28.47 3.20
N PHE A 321 10.22 27.41 2.40
CA PHE A 321 10.40 27.52 0.94
C PHE A 321 9.25 28.28 0.28
N VAL A 322 8.00 27.95 0.63
CA VAL A 322 6.81 28.64 0.11
C VAL A 322 6.77 30.11 0.53
N ASP A 323 7.13 30.41 1.78
CA ASP A 323 7.23 31.78 2.28
C ASP A 323 8.29 32.58 1.49
N GLU A 324 9.46 32.00 1.22
CA GLU A 324 10.50 32.68 0.45
C GLU A 324 10.07 32.89 -1.02
N LEU A 325 9.39 31.93 -1.64
CA LEU A 325 8.81 32.09 -2.99
C LEU A 325 7.85 33.28 -3.05
N TYR A 326 6.96 33.42 -2.06
CA TYR A 326 6.02 34.54 -1.99
C TYR A 326 6.74 35.86 -1.74
N SER A 327 7.68 35.91 -0.79
CA SER A 327 8.44 37.12 -0.47
C SER A 327 9.23 37.68 -1.66
N LYS A 328 9.67 36.81 -2.58
CA LYS A 328 10.37 37.20 -3.82
C LYS A 328 9.43 37.40 -5.01
N GLY A 329 8.11 37.34 -4.81
CA GLY A 329 7.11 37.53 -5.87
C GLY A 329 7.10 36.44 -6.94
N LEU A 330 7.62 35.24 -6.63
CA LEU A 330 7.63 34.10 -7.55
C LEU A 330 6.29 33.35 -7.60
N ILE A 331 5.43 33.60 -6.60
CA ILE A 331 4.04 33.16 -6.53
C ILE A 331 3.17 34.32 -6.06
N ASP A 332 1.92 34.35 -6.53
CA ASP A 332 0.93 35.32 -6.08
C ASP A 332 0.32 34.94 -4.71
N LYS A 333 -0.50 35.84 -4.17
CA LYS A 333 -1.13 35.68 -2.86
C LYS A 333 -2.08 34.49 -2.83
N ASP A 334 -2.91 34.31 -3.85
CA ASP A 334 -3.90 33.22 -3.90
C ASP A 334 -3.18 31.87 -3.93
N ARG A 335 -2.09 31.76 -4.69
CA ARG A 335 -1.25 30.56 -4.77
C ARG A 335 -0.54 30.30 -3.45
N TYR A 336 -0.01 31.34 -2.81
CA TYR A 336 0.59 31.24 -1.48
C TYR A 336 -0.42 30.70 -0.48
N GLU A 337 -1.58 31.33 -0.34
CA GLU A 337 -2.65 30.90 0.58
C GLU A 337 -3.11 29.46 0.30
N GLN A 338 -3.21 29.07 -0.98
CA GLN A 338 -3.52 27.69 -1.35
C GLN A 338 -2.46 26.70 -0.85
N LEU A 339 -1.17 26.94 -1.14
CA LEU A 339 -0.08 26.03 -0.75
C LEU A 339 0.05 25.94 0.78
N VAL A 340 -0.09 27.06 1.46
CA VAL A 340 -0.13 27.15 2.92
C VAL A 340 -1.23 26.26 3.49
N LYS A 341 -2.45 26.40 2.97
CA LYS A 341 -3.59 25.59 3.39
C LYS A 341 -3.35 24.10 3.15
N GLU A 342 -2.77 23.73 2.00
CA GLU A 342 -2.45 22.34 1.67
C GLU A 342 -1.38 21.74 2.62
N ILE A 343 -0.35 22.51 2.96
CA ILE A 343 0.70 22.12 3.93
C ILE A 343 0.11 21.92 5.32
N GLU A 344 -0.72 22.85 5.79
CA GLU A 344 -1.34 22.79 7.11
C GLU A 344 -2.35 21.64 7.20
N ALA A 345 -3.18 21.46 6.18
CA ALA A 345 -4.20 20.43 6.16
C ALA A 345 -3.60 19.01 6.17
N GLY A 346 -2.41 18.78 5.60
CA GLY A 346 -1.78 17.45 5.60
C GLY A 346 -2.34 16.50 4.55
N PRO A 347 -2.08 15.18 4.62
CA PRO A 347 -2.34 14.24 3.52
C PRO A 347 -3.79 14.27 3.04
N ASN A 348 -3.99 14.09 1.73
CA ASN A 348 -5.29 14.00 1.08
C ASN A 348 -5.72 12.56 0.79
N VAL A 349 -5.23 11.57 1.54
CA VAL A 349 -5.49 10.17 1.26
C VAL A 349 -6.50 9.55 2.22
N ALA A 350 -7.35 8.66 1.70
CA ALA A 350 -8.21 7.78 2.47
C ALA A 350 -8.00 6.34 1.99
N LYS A 351 -7.90 5.38 2.92
CA LYS A 351 -7.57 3.99 2.60
C LYS A 351 -8.81 3.09 2.59
N PHE A 352 -8.98 2.31 1.52
CA PHE A 352 -10.04 1.31 1.40
C PHE A 352 -9.55 0.10 0.61
N ALA A 353 -9.89 -1.11 1.05
CA ALA A 353 -9.47 -2.36 0.43
C ALA A 353 -7.94 -2.47 0.28
N GLY A 354 -7.19 -1.92 1.23
CA GLY A 354 -5.72 -1.85 1.16
C GLY A 354 -5.14 -0.80 0.19
N VAL A 355 -5.97 -0.04 -0.52
CA VAL A 355 -5.57 0.97 -1.51
C VAL A 355 -5.74 2.39 -0.94
N GLU A 356 -4.74 3.25 -1.15
CA GLU A 356 -4.78 4.66 -0.75
C GLU A 356 -5.32 5.53 -1.90
N PHE A 357 -6.53 6.07 -1.71
CA PHE A 357 -7.17 6.96 -2.66
C PHE A 357 -6.90 8.42 -2.30
N SER A 358 -6.45 9.21 -3.27
CA SER A 358 -6.40 10.67 -3.16
C SER A 358 -7.82 11.25 -3.26
N VAL A 359 -8.13 12.16 -2.34
CA VAL A 359 -9.43 12.80 -2.16
C VAL A 359 -9.29 14.27 -2.51
N ASN A 360 -10.01 14.71 -3.53
CA ASN A 360 -9.98 16.08 -4.01
C ASN A 360 -11.39 16.63 -4.20
N TYR A 361 -11.53 17.94 -4.09
CA TYR A 361 -12.77 18.66 -4.36
C TYR A 361 -12.53 19.66 -5.49
N ARG A 362 -13.23 19.48 -6.62
CA ARG A 362 -13.08 20.35 -7.81
C ARG A 362 -14.28 21.28 -7.93
N THR A 363 -14.02 22.56 -8.18
CA THR A 363 -15.01 23.63 -8.29
C THR A 363 -15.06 24.30 -9.68
N ASP A 364 -14.23 23.84 -10.63
CA ASP A 364 -13.94 24.53 -11.89
C ASP A 364 -15.02 24.40 -12.98
N LYS A 365 -15.85 23.35 -12.95
CA LYS A 365 -16.92 23.12 -13.96
C LYS A 365 -18.17 22.44 -13.39
N THR A 366 -17.97 21.48 -12.50
CA THR A 366 -19.01 20.78 -11.75
C THR A 366 -18.46 20.50 -10.38
N THR A 367 -19.11 21.03 -9.34
CA THR A 367 -18.73 20.78 -7.95
C THR A 367 -18.77 19.28 -7.67
N GLN A 368 -17.61 18.64 -7.63
CA GLN A 368 -17.50 17.18 -7.52
C GLN A 368 -16.40 16.75 -6.57
N ILE A 369 -16.71 15.68 -5.82
CA ILE A 369 -15.73 14.94 -5.04
C ILE A 369 -15.05 13.95 -5.99
N VAL A 370 -13.73 13.93 -5.99
CA VAL A 370 -12.91 13.02 -6.78
C VAL A 370 -12.11 12.15 -5.82
N VAL A 371 -12.40 10.85 -5.83
CA VAL A 371 -11.68 9.83 -5.08
C VAL A 371 -10.97 8.93 -6.08
N GLU A 372 -9.65 9.05 -6.18
CA GLU A 372 -8.87 8.39 -7.22
C GLU A 372 -7.56 7.79 -6.75
N TYR A 373 -7.16 6.68 -7.36
CA TYR A 373 -5.86 6.06 -7.19
C TYR A 373 -5.15 6.00 -8.55
N GLN A 374 -3.87 6.36 -8.60
CA GLN A 374 -3.10 6.46 -9.84
C GLN A 374 -1.91 5.46 -9.88
N PRO A 375 -2.16 4.16 -10.06
CA PRO A 375 -1.06 3.20 -10.14
C PRO A 375 -0.21 3.44 -11.39
N THR A 376 1.09 3.20 -11.28
CA THR A 376 2.06 3.33 -12.38
C THR A 376 2.48 2.00 -12.98
N SER A 377 1.92 0.88 -12.49
CA SER A 377 2.21 -0.47 -12.99
C SER A 377 0.93 -1.29 -13.15
N ASP A 378 0.94 -2.24 -14.10
CA ASP A 378 -0.16 -3.19 -14.29
C ASP A 378 -0.40 -4.05 -13.04
N VAL A 379 0.66 -4.42 -12.33
CA VAL A 379 0.59 -5.22 -11.10
C VAL A 379 -0.20 -4.46 -10.03
N SER A 380 0.20 -3.23 -9.72
CA SER A 380 -0.50 -2.39 -8.73
C SER A 380 -1.94 -2.11 -9.14
N LYS A 381 -2.19 -1.85 -10.43
CA LYS A 381 -3.54 -1.68 -10.97
C LYS A 381 -4.39 -2.94 -10.79
N ASN A 382 -3.87 -4.11 -11.17
CA ASN A 382 -4.60 -5.38 -11.07
C ASN A 382 -4.91 -5.74 -9.61
N ILE A 383 -3.96 -5.50 -8.69
CA ILE A 383 -4.17 -5.70 -7.24
C ILE A 383 -5.27 -4.77 -6.72
N ALA A 384 -5.25 -3.49 -7.09
CA ALA A 384 -6.29 -2.55 -6.68
C ALA A 384 -7.68 -2.95 -7.23
N VAL A 385 -7.76 -3.38 -8.50
CA VAL A 385 -9.03 -3.84 -9.09
C VAL A 385 -9.52 -5.12 -8.43
N SER A 386 -8.65 -6.09 -8.17
CA SER A 386 -9.04 -7.37 -7.57
C SER A 386 -9.49 -7.19 -6.12
N THR A 387 -8.82 -6.34 -5.35
CA THR A 387 -9.19 -6.04 -3.95
C THR A 387 -10.53 -5.31 -3.87
N LEU A 388 -10.80 -4.32 -4.72
CA LEU A 388 -12.11 -3.67 -4.78
C LEU A 388 -13.23 -4.65 -5.14
N LYS A 389 -13.01 -5.53 -6.14
CA LYS A 389 -13.98 -6.58 -6.51
C LYS A 389 -14.20 -7.58 -5.37
N ALA A 390 -13.15 -7.95 -4.64
CA ALA A 390 -13.27 -8.83 -3.48
C ALA A 390 -14.09 -8.21 -2.34
N ARG A 391 -14.20 -6.88 -2.27
CA ARG A 391 -15.10 -6.17 -1.34
C ARG A 391 -16.54 -6.06 -1.86
N GLY A 392 -16.85 -6.61 -3.04
CA GLY A 392 -18.19 -6.55 -3.64
C GLY A 392 -18.43 -5.34 -4.54
N LEU A 393 -17.38 -4.57 -4.89
CA LEU A 393 -17.53 -3.46 -5.82
C LEU A 393 -17.42 -3.91 -7.28
N GLU A 394 -18.26 -3.34 -8.16
CA GLU A 394 -18.30 -3.68 -9.58
C GLU A 394 -17.59 -2.62 -10.44
N GLU A 395 -16.74 -3.09 -11.35
CA GLU A 395 -16.04 -2.23 -12.31
C GLU A 395 -17.02 -1.74 -13.38
N GLY A 396 -17.03 -0.44 -13.64
CA GLY A 396 -17.97 0.23 -14.54
C GLY A 396 -19.18 0.83 -13.81
N VAL A 397 -19.51 0.34 -12.61
CA VAL A 397 -20.60 0.84 -11.76
C VAL A 397 -20.04 1.58 -10.55
N HIS A 398 -19.39 0.86 -9.63
CA HIS A 398 -18.87 1.39 -8.37
C HIS A 398 -17.50 2.04 -8.51
N PHE A 399 -16.70 1.61 -9.49
CA PHE A 399 -15.43 2.25 -9.81
C PHE A 399 -15.13 2.16 -11.30
N THR A 400 -14.29 3.05 -11.82
CA THR A 400 -13.85 3.02 -13.23
C THR A 400 -12.35 2.97 -13.32
N VAL A 401 -11.84 2.23 -14.30
CA VAL A 401 -10.41 2.19 -14.63
C VAL A 401 -10.20 2.91 -15.96
N LYS A 402 -9.36 3.93 -15.96
CA LYS A 402 -8.92 4.64 -17.17
C LYS A 402 -7.43 4.48 -17.34
N GLU A 403 -7.03 4.26 -18.59
CA GLU A 403 -5.62 4.09 -18.95
C GLU A 403 -5.20 5.22 -19.87
N TYR A 404 -4.03 5.80 -19.60
CA TYR A 404 -3.48 6.90 -20.38
C TYR A 404 -2.03 6.59 -20.75
N GLY A 405 -1.66 6.75 -22.01
CA GLY A 405 -0.26 6.63 -22.47
C GLY A 405 -0.03 5.46 -23.43
N GLY A 406 1.21 4.96 -23.45
CA GLY A 406 1.65 3.93 -24.39
C GLY A 406 2.93 3.24 -23.91
N TYR A 407 3.65 2.61 -24.83
CA TYR A 407 4.88 1.90 -24.54
C TYR A 407 6.11 2.69 -24.98
N GLU A 408 7.19 2.53 -24.24
CA GLU A 408 8.52 2.99 -24.59
C GLU A 408 9.37 1.77 -24.92
N ILE A 409 9.83 1.66 -26.17
CA ILE A 409 10.77 0.64 -26.60
C ILE A 409 12.17 1.26 -26.64
N ARG A 410 13.07 0.76 -25.79
CA ARG A 410 14.47 1.19 -25.77
C ARG A 410 15.31 0.21 -26.57
N VAL A 411 16.04 0.72 -27.55
CA VAL A 411 16.86 -0.09 -28.45
C VAL A 411 18.34 0.15 -28.16
N THR A 412 19.15 -0.90 -28.23
CA THR A 412 20.61 -0.78 -28.07
C THR A 412 21.24 0.03 -29.19
N LYS A 413 22.48 0.52 -28.99
CA LYS A 413 23.14 1.35 -30.00
C LYS A 413 23.32 0.59 -31.32
N GLU A 414 23.67 -0.68 -31.20
CA GLU A 414 24.04 -1.58 -32.28
C GLU A 414 22.81 -2.01 -33.09
N ALA A 415 21.65 -2.10 -32.44
CA ALA A 415 20.39 -2.49 -33.06
C ALA A 415 19.55 -1.30 -33.57
N TYR A 416 19.92 -0.06 -33.22
CA TYR A 416 19.05 1.10 -33.43
C TYR A 416 18.70 1.36 -34.90
N SER A 417 19.70 1.43 -35.77
CA SER A 417 19.46 1.69 -37.20
C SER A 417 18.60 0.60 -37.83
N LYS A 418 18.85 -0.67 -37.47
CA LYS A 418 18.06 -1.83 -37.92
C LYS A 418 16.63 -1.78 -37.41
N ALA A 419 16.41 -1.30 -36.18
CA ALA A 419 15.08 -1.14 -35.59
C ALA A 419 14.27 -0.05 -36.30
N VAL A 420 14.88 1.10 -36.59
CA VAL A 420 14.22 2.21 -37.31
C VAL A 420 13.90 1.78 -38.75
N GLU A 421 14.83 1.10 -39.43
CA GLU A 421 14.61 0.58 -40.78
C GLU A 421 13.48 -0.47 -40.81
N ALA A 422 13.44 -1.39 -39.84
CA ALA A 422 12.37 -2.38 -39.71
C ALA A 422 10.99 -1.73 -39.55
N LEU A 423 10.90 -0.62 -38.82
CA LEU A 423 9.65 0.11 -38.65
C LEU A 423 9.27 0.93 -39.89
N ALA A 424 10.24 1.50 -40.60
CA ALA A 424 10.01 2.18 -41.87
C ALA A 424 9.54 1.23 -42.97
N GLN A 425 9.99 -0.03 -42.95
CA GLN A 425 9.56 -1.09 -43.87
C GLN A 425 8.26 -1.78 -43.43
N SER A 426 7.79 -1.50 -42.21
CA SER A 426 6.52 -2.03 -41.72
C SER A 426 5.32 -1.24 -42.26
N ARG A 427 4.10 -1.77 -42.11
CA ARG A 427 2.86 -1.04 -42.44
C ARG A 427 2.47 -0.01 -41.38
N LEU A 428 3.33 0.23 -40.39
CA LEU A 428 3.07 1.13 -39.28
C LEU A 428 3.50 2.55 -39.64
N LYS A 429 2.70 3.53 -39.24
CA LYS A 429 2.93 4.93 -39.54
C LYS A 429 3.63 5.64 -38.39
N GLU A 430 4.72 6.33 -38.70
CA GLU A 430 5.37 7.22 -37.74
C GLU A 430 4.46 8.41 -37.38
N LYS A 431 4.50 8.85 -36.12
CA LYS A 431 3.63 9.84 -35.44
C LYS A 431 2.17 9.41 -35.24
N GLU A 432 1.67 8.43 -36.00
CA GLU A 432 0.36 7.83 -35.78
C GLU A 432 0.43 6.60 -34.86
N ASP A 433 1.28 5.62 -35.17
CA ASP A 433 1.37 4.34 -34.45
C ASP A 433 2.56 4.30 -33.48
N TYR A 434 3.68 4.89 -33.90
CA TYR A 434 4.91 5.02 -33.14
C TYR A 434 5.61 6.35 -33.41
N ALA A 435 6.52 6.79 -32.54
CA ALA A 435 7.35 7.98 -32.75
C ALA A 435 8.79 7.71 -32.30
N VAL A 436 9.74 8.11 -33.13
CA VAL A 436 11.17 7.85 -32.91
C VAL A 436 11.82 9.05 -32.21
N TYR A 437 12.65 8.77 -31.20
CA TYR A 437 13.42 9.74 -30.43
C TYR A 437 14.91 9.39 -30.49
N ASP A 438 15.56 9.82 -31.56
CA ASP A 438 16.95 9.46 -31.91
C ASP A 438 17.96 9.72 -30.80
N LYS A 439 17.86 10.89 -30.15
CA LYS A 439 18.77 11.29 -29.07
C LYS A 439 18.86 10.24 -27.95
N TRP A 440 17.78 9.52 -27.70
CA TRP A 440 17.68 8.55 -26.61
C TRP A 440 17.55 7.10 -27.09
N ARG A 441 17.50 6.85 -28.41
CA ARG A 441 17.23 5.54 -29.02
C ARG A 441 15.94 4.90 -28.48
N ILE A 442 14.92 5.75 -28.38
CA ILE A 442 13.61 5.41 -27.85
C ILE A 442 12.59 5.43 -28.98
N ILE A 443 11.76 4.40 -29.07
CA ILE A 443 10.57 4.37 -29.90
C ILE A 443 9.36 4.41 -28.96
N ARG A 444 8.57 5.49 -29.00
CA ARG A 444 7.29 5.57 -28.28
C ARG A 444 6.22 4.94 -29.14
N VAL A 445 5.40 4.08 -28.56
CA VAL A 445 4.40 3.28 -29.28
C VAL A 445 3.05 3.48 -28.61
N LYS A 446 2.00 3.70 -29.39
CA LYS A 446 0.64 3.71 -28.84
C LYS A 446 0.26 2.30 -28.38
N LYS A 447 -0.55 2.19 -27.32
CA LYS A 447 -0.93 0.90 -26.69
C LYS A 447 -1.34 -0.15 -27.73
N ASP A 448 -2.26 0.21 -28.62
CA ASP A 448 -2.88 -0.72 -29.57
C ASP A 448 -1.92 -1.19 -30.68
N HIS A 449 -0.75 -0.56 -30.79
CA HIS A 449 0.27 -0.88 -31.80
C HIS A 449 1.52 -1.53 -31.18
N LYS A 450 1.53 -1.78 -29.87
CA LYS A 450 2.68 -2.38 -29.15
C LYS A 450 3.12 -3.68 -29.82
N ASP A 451 2.19 -4.64 -29.96
CA ASP A 451 2.53 -5.97 -30.47
C ASP A 451 2.93 -5.91 -31.94
N ALA A 452 2.32 -5.02 -32.73
CA ALA A 452 2.69 -4.82 -34.13
C ALA A 452 4.12 -4.27 -34.27
N VAL A 453 4.50 -3.28 -33.47
CA VAL A 453 5.86 -2.73 -33.44
C VAL A 453 6.85 -3.79 -32.97
N VAL A 454 6.57 -4.50 -31.87
CA VAL A 454 7.44 -5.55 -31.34
C VAL A 454 7.64 -6.67 -32.36
N ASN A 455 6.58 -7.08 -33.04
CA ASN A 455 6.67 -8.10 -34.09
C ASN A 455 7.46 -7.61 -35.30
N ALA A 456 7.33 -6.35 -35.71
CA ALA A 456 8.15 -5.78 -36.78
C ALA A 456 9.64 -5.84 -36.44
N LEU A 457 10.01 -5.50 -35.19
CA LEU A 457 11.40 -5.61 -34.71
C LEU A 457 11.88 -7.07 -34.69
N LYS A 458 11.06 -8.01 -34.20
CA LYS A 458 11.39 -9.44 -34.17
C LYS A 458 11.56 -10.02 -35.58
N THR A 459 10.71 -9.65 -36.53
CA THR A 459 10.82 -10.05 -37.94
C THR A 459 12.11 -9.55 -38.58
N ALA A 460 12.61 -8.38 -38.17
CA ALA A 460 13.92 -7.89 -38.59
C ALA A 460 15.09 -8.58 -37.86
N GLY A 461 14.84 -9.67 -37.13
CA GLY A 461 15.86 -10.43 -36.39
C GLY A 461 16.40 -9.69 -35.17
N LEU A 462 15.61 -8.79 -34.57
CA LEU A 462 15.93 -8.18 -33.28
C LEU A 462 15.27 -8.99 -32.15
N GLU A 463 15.98 -9.11 -31.04
CA GLU A 463 15.59 -9.97 -29.92
C GLU A 463 15.24 -9.08 -28.71
N GLU A 464 14.09 -9.32 -28.12
CA GLU A 464 13.67 -8.65 -26.89
C GLU A 464 14.54 -9.11 -25.72
N GLY A 465 15.00 -8.17 -24.89
CA GLY A 465 15.96 -8.42 -23.81
C GLY A 465 17.43 -8.28 -24.22
N ARG A 466 17.76 -8.49 -25.51
CA ARG A 466 19.13 -8.31 -26.05
C ARG A 466 19.29 -7.03 -26.86
N HIS A 467 18.41 -6.82 -27.83
CA HIS A 467 18.48 -5.73 -28.80
C HIS A 467 17.52 -4.58 -28.45
N PHE A 468 16.38 -4.90 -27.84
CA PHE A 468 15.45 -3.90 -27.35
C PHE A 468 14.73 -4.36 -26.08
N THR A 469 14.17 -3.42 -25.34
CA THR A 469 13.31 -3.68 -24.17
C THR A 469 12.01 -2.88 -24.31
N VAL A 470 10.89 -3.47 -23.90
CA VAL A 470 9.57 -2.85 -23.97
C VAL A 470 9.14 -2.47 -22.56
N LYS A 471 8.80 -1.20 -22.34
CA LYS A 471 8.37 -0.70 -21.04
C LYS A 471 7.05 0.05 -21.17
N TRP A 472 6.08 -0.23 -20.29
CA TRP A 472 4.90 0.63 -20.17
C TRP A 472 5.31 2.03 -19.70
N SER A 473 4.85 3.05 -20.41
CA SER A 473 5.13 4.47 -20.12
C SER A 473 3.86 5.28 -19.83
N GLY A 474 2.73 4.59 -19.65
CA GLY A 474 1.46 5.21 -19.30
C GLY A 474 1.19 5.25 -17.79
N ARG A 475 0.00 5.73 -17.45
CA ARG A 475 -0.56 5.77 -16.10
C ARG A 475 -1.98 5.23 -16.10
N TYR A 476 -2.36 4.62 -14.99
CA TYR A 476 -3.73 4.20 -14.74
C TYR A 476 -4.38 5.21 -13.79
N VAL A 477 -5.70 5.37 -13.90
CA VAL A 477 -6.49 6.14 -12.96
C VAL A 477 -7.71 5.31 -12.61
N ILE A 478 -7.81 4.92 -11.34
CA ILE A 478 -8.95 4.21 -10.78
C ILE A 478 -9.77 5.23 -9.99
N HIS A 479 -11.02 5.47 -10.39
CA HIS A 479 -11.93 6.38 -9.69
C HIS A 479 -13.02 5.60 -8.97
N ILE A 480 -13.28 5.90 -7.70
CA ILE A 480 -14.53 5.51 -7.03
C ILE A 480 -15.63 6.44 -7.54
N THR A 481 -16.74 5.87 -8.00
CA THR A 481 -17.90 6.64 -8.49
C THR A 481 -18.80 7.05 -7.31
N TYR A 482 -19.81 7.88 -7.57
CA TYR A 482 -20.83 8.18 -6.55
C TYR A 482 -21.58 6.91 -6.11
N ASP A 483 -21.91 6.01 -7.05
CA ASP A 483 -22.52 4.71 -6.73
C ASP A 483 -21.56 3.83 -5.90
N GLY A 484 -20.25 3.94 -6.13
CA GLY A 484 -19.25 3.31 -5.28
C GLY A 484 -19.22 3.86 -3.87
N LEU A 485 -19.24 5.19 -3.69
CA LEU A 485 -19.32 5.82 -2.37
C LEU A 485 -20.62 5.44 -1.63
N TYR A 486 -21.73 5.37 -2.36
CA TYR A 486 -23.01 4.90 -1.86
C TYR A 486 -22.92 3.46 -1.34
N GLU A 487 -22.39 2.53 -2.14
CA GLU A 487 -22.30 1.12 -1.74
C GLU A 487 -21.31 0.92 -0.57
N ILE A 488 -20.20 1.67 -0.55
CA ILE A 488 -19.27 1.66 0.60
C ILE A 488 -19.97 2.19 1.87
N GLN A 489 -20.81 3.24 1.77
CA GLN A 489 -21.60 3.71 2.91
C GLN A 489 -22.64 2.68 3.37
N ARG A 490 -23.22 1.88 2.47
CA ARG A 490 -24.09 0.75 2.85
C ARG A 490 -23.31 -0.32 3.60
N MET A 491 -22.09 -0.65 3.16
CA MET A 491 -21.21 -1.57 3.89
C MET A 491 -20.96 -1.04 5.31
N ALA A 492 -20.62 0.25 5.45
CA ALA A 492 -20.41 0.87 6.75
C ALA A 492 -21.65 0.75 7.66
N LEU A 493 -22.86 1.03 7.14
CA LEU A 493 -24.11 0.90 7.89
C LEU A 493 -24.45 -0.55 8.28
N LYS A 494 -23.93 -1.54 7.54
CA LYS A 494 -24.05 -2.97 7.87
C LYS A 494 -22.98 -3.45 8.86
N GLY A 495 -22.13 -2.56 9.37
CA GLY A 495 -21.11 -2.85 10.38
C GLY A 495 -19.71 -3.12 9.82
N ASP A 496 -19.44 -2.78 8.56
CA ASP A 496 -18.09 -2.88 7.99
C ASP A 496 -17.18 -1.75 8.51
N LEU A 497 -16.29 -2.08 9.44
CA LEU A 497 -15.40 -1.13 10.11
C LEU A 497 -14.40 -0.45 9.17
N GLU A 498 -13.97 -1.13 8.10
CA GLU A 498 -13.05 -0.53 7.12
C GLU A 498 -13.79 0.49 6.26
N ALA A 499 -15.00 0.17 5.82
CA ALA A 499 -15.86 1.09 5.09
C ALA A 499 -16.24 2.32 5.94
N GLU A 500 -16.58 2.12 7.21
CA GLU A 500 -16.87 3.20 8.15
C GLU A 500 -15.67 4.14 8.31
N ARG A 501 -14.48 3.55 8.53
CA ARG A 501 -13.23 4.32 8.63
C ARG A 501 -12.95 5.09 7.34
N PHE A 502 -13.15 4.49 6.17
CA PHE A 502 -12.94 5.15 4.90
C PHE A 502 -13.85 6.37 4.72
N ILE A 503 -15.16 6.25 4.99
CA ILE A 503 -16.10 7.37 4.91
C ILE A 503 -15.70 8.50 5.87
N ARG A 504 -15.30 8.17 7.10
CA ARG A 504 -14.83 9.16 8.08
C ARG A 504 -13.55 9.86 7.62
N ASP A 505 -12.60 9.11 7.06
CA ASP A 505 -11.34 9.67 6.55
C ASP A 505 -11.61 10.58 5.33
N LEU A 506 -12.58 10.25 4.46
CA LEU A 506 -13.05 11.13 3.39
C LEU A 506 -13.60 12.45 3.93
N GLU A 507 -14.49 12.39 4.94
CA GLU A 507 -15.10 13.57 5.56
C GLU A 507 -14.04 14.47 6.18
N ASP A 508 -13.11 13.89 6.95
CA ASP A 508 -12.04 14.62 7.62
C ASP A 508 -11.09 15.30 6.61
N VAL A 509 -10.67 14.59 5.56
CA VAL A 509 -9.84 15.18 4.49
C VAL A 509 -10.57 16.33 3.79
N LEU A 510 -11.85 16.15 3.45
CA LEU A 510 -12.63 17.19 2.78
C LEU A 510 -12.83 18.41 3.69
N LYS A 511 -13.13 18.19 4.97
CA LYS A 511 -13.31 19.25 5.95
C LYS A 511 -12.05 20.08 6.14
N ARG A 512 -10.91 19.43 6.41
CA ARG A 512 -9.63 20.10 6.64
C ARG A 512 -9.15 20.90 5.42
N ARG A 513 -9.35 20.38 4.20
CA ARG A 513 -8.81 20.99 2.98
C ARG A 513 -9.76 21.95 2.27
N TYR A 514 -11.05 21.68 2.30
CA TYR A 514 -12.02 22.38 1.45
C TYR A 514 -13.18 22.99 2.23
N GLY A 515 -13.32 22.68 3.52
CA GLY A 515 -14.33 23.25 4.40
C GLY A 515 -15.70 22.57 4.30
N ASP A 516 -16.69 23.16 4.95
CA ASP A 516 -18.00 22.53 5.17
C ASP A 516 -18.81 22.34 3.89
N ASP A 517 -18.61 23.14 2.84
CA ASP A 517 -19.28 22.97 1.55
C ASP A 517 -18.92 21.64 0.90
N ALA A 518 -17.65 21.22 1.00
CA ALA A 518 -17.20 19.94 0.47
C ALA A 518 -17.76 18.77 1.28
N VAL A 519 -17.84 18.91 2.61
CA VAL A 519 -18.46 17.93 3.50
C VAL A 519 -19.95 17.80 3.20
N LYS A 520 -20.66 18.91 3.01
CA LYS A 520 -22.07 18.91 2.61
C LYS A 520 -22.26 18.14 1.30
N LYS A 521 -21.36 18.33 0.33
CA LYS A 521 -21.41 17.57 -0.93
C LYS A 521 -21.20 16.08 -0.73
N LEU A 522 -20.33 15.68 0.21
CA LEU A 522 -20.16 14.27 0.58
C LEU A 522 -21.45 13.75 1.21
N ILE A 523 -22.01 14.46 2.18
CA ILE A 523 -23.25 14.08 2.84
C ILE A 523 -24.36 13.90 1.79
N GLU A 524 -24.55 14.84 0.87
CA GLU A 524 -25.53 14.72 -0.23
C GLU A 524 -25.34 13.43 -1.05
N ALA A 525 -24.09 13.03 -1.31
CA ALA A 525 -23.79 11.79 -2.02
C ALA A 525 -24.06 10.52 -1.18
N LEU A 526 -23.93 10.60 0.14
CA LEU A 526 -24.09 9.47 1.07
C LEU A 526 -25.52 9.34 1.63
N THR A 527 -26.31 10.42 1.62
CA THR A 527 -27.68 10.47 2.15
C THR A 527 -28.57 9.36 1.63
N PRO A 528 -28.59 9.03 0.31
CA PRO A 528 -29.46 7.97 -0.20
C PRO A 528 -29.23 6.63 0.51
N ALA A 529 -27.98 6.30 0.88
CA ALA A 529 -27.66 5.05 1.58
C ALA A 529 -28.14 5.09 3.05
N ARG A 530 -28.09 6.26 3.69
CA ARG A 530 -28.50 6.46 5.09
C ARG A 530 -30.03 6.44 5.26
N GLU A 531 -30.77 6.83 4.23
CA GLU A 531 -32.23 6.85 4.24
C GLU A 531 -32.86 5.51 3.81
N GLU A 532 -32.06 4.51 3.39
CA GLU A 532 -32.56 3.21 2.95
C GLU A 532 -33.41 2.50 4.00
N GLY A 533 -34.69 2.26 3.67
CA GLY A 533 -35.65 1.65 4.57
C GLY A 533 -36.00 2.46 5.82
N ALA A 534 -35.66 3.76 5.85
CA ALA A 534 -35.94 4.64 7.00
C ALA A 534 -37.39 5.15 7.02
N VAL A 535 -38.10 5.10 5.88
CA VAL A 535 -39.48 5.56 5.79
C VAL A 535 -40.44 4.39 5.99
N ASP A 536 -41.18 4.45 7.10
CA ASP A 536 -42.32 3.58 7.38
C ASP A 536 -43.61 4.13 6.75
N LEU A 537 -44.57 3.22 6.54
CA LEU A 537 -45.92 3.54 6.09
C LEU A 537 -46.87 3.55 7.30
N PRO A 538 -47.94 4.37 7.28
CA PRO A 538 -48.43 5.17 6.16
C PRO A 538 -47.69 6.51 5.94
N LEU A 539 -47.42 6.86 4.68
CA LEU A 539 -46.82 8.14 4.29
C LEU A 539 -47.92 9.18 3.99
N THR A 540 -47.91 10.31 4.70
CA THR A 540 -48.84 11.42 4.41
C THR A 540 -48.37 12.21 3.18
N VAL A 541 -49.26 12.46 2.23
CA VAL A 541 -48.99 13.15 0.97
C VAL A 541 -49.66 14.52 0.98
N TYR A 542 -48.86 15.55 0.68
CA TYR A 542 -49.30 16.94 0.64
C TYR A 542 -49.36 17.45 -0.81
N ASP A 543 -50.29 18.36 -1.09
CA ASP A 543 -50.25 19.17 -2.32
C ASP A 543 -49.23 20.31 -2.21
N ASP A 544 -49.04 21.06 -3.29
CA ASP A 544 -48.11 22.20 -3.34
C ASP A 544 -48.54 23.36 -2.42
N LYS A 545 -49.75 23.32 -1.85
CA LYS A 545 -50.27 24.29 -0.88
C LYS A 545 -50.15 23.79 0.57
N GLY A 546 -49.60 22.60 0.79
CA GLY A 546 -49.44 22.00 2.11
C GLY A 546 -50.69 21.31 2.67
N ASN A 547 -51.73 21.10 1.87
CA ASN A 547 -52.92 20.35 2.30
C ASN A 547 -52.68 18.85 2.15
N ILE A 548 -53.18 18.06 3.10
CA ILE A 548 -53.16 16.60 3.00
C ILE A 548 -54.13 16.18 1.89
N VAL A 549 -53.61 15.53 0.85
CA VAL A 549 -54.41 15.06 -0.31
C VAL A 549 -54.49 13.54 -0.43
N ALA A 550 -53.55 12.82 0.18
CA ALA A 550 -53.59 11.36 0.26
C ALA A 550 -52.76 10.82 1.44
N ARG A 551 -52.93 9.53 1.74
CA ARG A 551 -52.01 8.75 2.58
C ARG A 551 -51.64 7.47 1.86
N VAL A 552 -50.36 7.25 1.58
CA VAL A 552 -49.88 5.95 1.05
C VAL A 552 -49.86 4.98 2.22
N ILE A 553 -50.68 3.93 2.16
CA ILE A 553 -50.88 2.97 3.25
C ILE A 553 -50.08 1.69 3.06
N ASP A 554 -49.77 1.32 1.82
CA ASP A 554 -48.98 0.12 1.52
C ASP A 554 -48.11 0.31 0.26
N LEU A 555 -46.97 -0.36 0.24
CA LEU A 555 -46.06 -0.46 -0.90
C LEU A 555 -45.67 -1.92 -1.08
N ARG A 556 -46.09 -2.49 -2.22
CA ARG A 556 -45.72 -3.85 -2.61
C ARG A 556 -44.99 -3.86 -3.94
N TYR A 557 -44.23 -4.91 -4.18
CA TYR A 557 -43.54 -5.13 -5.43
C TYR A 557 -43.80 -6.53 -5.99
N GLU A 558 -43.74 -6.64 -7.30
CA GLU A 558 -43.86 -7.88 -8.06
C GLU A 558 -42.76 -7.89 -9.12
N PHE A 559 -42.05 -9.00 -9.28
CA PHE A 559 -41.30 -9.25 -10.50
C PHE A 559 -42.26 -9.72 -11.57
N VAL A 560 -42.14 -9.19 -12.78
CA VAL A 560 -43.07 -9.49 -13.87
C VAL A 560 -42.27 -9.94 -15.09
N GLU A 561 -42.64 -11.08 -15.63
CA GLU A 561 -42.08 -11.65 -16.86
C GLU A 561 -43.25 -12.01 -17.79
N ASN A 562 -43.19 -11.60 -19.05
CA ASN A 562 -44.28 -11.80 -20.03
C ASN A 562 -45.67 -11.34 -19.53
N GLY A 563 -45.69 -10.28 -18.71
CA GLY A 563 -46.91 -9.71 -18.15
C GLY A 563 -47.48 -10.43 -16.92
N GLN A 564 -46.87 -11.54 -16.49
CA GLN A 564 -47.31 -12.32 -15.32
C GLN A 564 -46.36 -12.12 -14.11
N PRO A 565 -46.90 -12.04 -12.88
CA PRO A 565 -46.08 -12.02 -11.68
C PRO A 565 -45.29 -13.33 -11.49
N VAL A 566 -44.02 -13.21 -11.15
CA VAL A 566 -43.10 -14.32 -10.88
C VAL A 566 -42.31 -14.07 -9.59
N ASN A 567 -41.79 -15.12 -8.97
CA ASN A 567 -41.01 -14.99 -7.73
C ASN A 567 -39.60 -14.43 -7.99
N HIS A 568 -39.06 -14.67 -9.18
CA HIS A 568 -37.80 -14.13 -9.68
C HIS A 568 -37.90 -13.95 -11.20
N CYS A 569 -37.19 -12.99 -11.78
CA CYS A 569 -36.90 -12.96 -13.22
C CYS A 569 -35.51 -12.39 -13.48
N ALA A 570 -34.98 -12.62 -14.68
CA ALA A 570 -33.72 -12.07 -15.15
C ALA A 570 -33.77 -11.77 -16.65
N GLY A 571 -32.88 -10.91 -17.13
CA GLY A 571 -32.77 -10.52 -18.54
C GLY A 571 -33.65 -9.34 -18.94
N GLU A 572 -33.69 -9.05 -20.24
CA GLU A 572 -34.33 -7.84 -20.80
C GLU A 572 -35.84 -7.78 -20.58
N ASP A 573 -36.50 -8.93 -20.49
CA ASP A 573 -37.95 -9.04 -20.33
C ASP A 573 -38.41 -9.00 -18.87
N CYS A 574 -37.46 -9.02 -17.92
CA CYS A 574 -37.74 -8.87 -16.52
C CYS A 574 -38.15 -7.43 -16.18
N ARG A 575 -39.24 -7.29 -15.44
CA ARG A 575 -39.81 -6.01 -15.02
C ARG A 575 -39.97 -5.98 -13.52
N LEU A 576 -39.76 -4.81 -12.91
CA LEU A 576 -40.10 -4.56 -11.50
C LEU A 576 -41.35 -3.72 -11.44
N ARG A 577 -42.46 -4.29 -10.97
CA ARG A 577 -43.71 -3.56 -10.78
C ARG A 577 -43.85 -3.17 -9.32
N ILE A 578 -43.91 -1.87 -9.05
CA ILE A 578 -44.14 -1.30 -7.73
C ILE A 578 -45.58 -0.80 -7.68
N ILE A 579 -46.32 -1.20 -6.65
CA ILE A 579 -47.72 -0.87 -6.45
C ILE A 579 -47.84 -0.11 -5.13
N ALA A 580 -48.23 1.16 -5.22
CA ALA A 580 -48.52 2.01 -4.08
C ALA A 580 -50.03 2.06 -3.84
N GLU A 581 -50.48 1.57 -2.69
CA GLU A 581 -51.85 1.69 -2.25
C GLU A 581 -52.00 2.96 -1.41
N TYR A 582 -52.99 3.79 -1.73
CA TYR A 582 -53.18 5.08 -1.07
C TYR A 582 -54.66 5.38 -0.82
N GLU A 583 -54.93 6.08 0.28
CA GLU A 583 -56.25 6.57 0.66
C GLU A 583 -56.39 8.05 0.26
N ALA A 584 -57.43 8.38 -0.49
CA ALA A 584 -57.75 9.76 -0.89
C ALA A 584 -59.27 9.96 -0.94
N GLY A 585 -59.77 10.95 -0.22
CA GLY A 585 -61.20 11.27 -0.19
C GLY A 585 -62.09 10.14 0.37
N GLY A 586 -61.55 9.25 1.21
CA GLY A 586 -62.26 8.10 1.77
C GLY A 586 -62.18 6.81 0.95
N ASP A 587 -61.64 6.87 -0.28
CA ASP A 587 -61.45 5.68 -1.14
C ASP A 587 -60.02 5.18 -1.08
N ARG A 588 -59.86 3.85 -1.16
CA ARG A 588 -58.57 3.20 -1.46
C ARG A 588 -58.33 3.10 -2.96
N ARG A 589 -57.14 3.50 -3.38
CA ARG A 589 -56.72 3.55 -4.79
C ARG A 589 -55.30 3.02 -4.93
N GLN A 590 -54.91 2.66 -6.15
CA GLN A 590 -53.59 2.10 -6.44
C GLN A 590 -52.90 2.87 -7.57
N LEU A 591 -51.63 3.19 -7.36
CA LEU A 591 -50.71 3.70 -8.38
C LEU A 591 -49.70 2.59 -8.71
N LYS A 592 -49.60 2.22 -9.98
CA LYS A 592 -48.67 1.17 -10.44
C LYS A 592 -47.55 1.78 -11.26
N MET A 593 -46.32 1.38 -10.97
CA MET A 593 -45.10 1.81 -11.66
C MET A 593 -44.38 0.56 -12.15
N GLU A 594 -44.29 0.37 -13.46
CA GLU A 594 -43.61 -0.78 -14.04
C GLU A 594 -42.27 -0.35 -14.64
N TRP A 595 -41.20 -0.83 -14.02
CA TRP A 595 -39.81 -0.56 -14.39
C TRP A 595 -39.29 -1.62 -15.34
N TYR A 596 -38.54 -1.16 -16.34
CA TYR A 596 -38.01 -1.97 -17.42
C TYR A 596 -36.62 -1.53 -17.86
N TRP A 597 -35.92 -2.47 -18.49
CA TRP A 597 -34.63 -2.21 -19.13
C TRP A 597 -34.85 -1.65 -20.53
N ARG A 598 -34.35 -0.44 -20.78
CA ARG A 598 -34.39 0.15 -22.12
C ARG A 598 -33.03 0.02 -22.80
N ARG A 599 -33.02 -0.66 -23.95
CA ARG A 599 -31.84 -0.80 -24.80
C ARG A 599 -31.52 0.52 -25.52
N ARG A 600 -30.26 0.95 -25.48
CA ARG A 600 -29.71 2.07 -26.24
C ARG A 600 -28.41 1.66 -26.91
N GLN A 601 -28.35 1.78 -28.23
CA GLN A 601 -27.11 1.57 -28.97
C GLN A 601 -26.43 2.93 -29.19
N LYS A 602 -25.12 2.99 -28.94
CA LYS A 602 -24.31 4.18 -29.22
C LYS A 602 -23.08 3.75 -30.02
N GLN A 603 -22.86 4.39 -31.17
CA GLN A 603 -21.62 4.25 -31.91
C GLN A 603 -20.48 4.97 -31.16
N LYS A 604 -19.39 4.26 -30.96
CA LYS A 604 -18.15 4.80 -30.40
C LYS A 604 -17.01 4.36 -31.31
N GLY A 605 -16.71 5.17 -32.33
CA GLY A 605 -15.82 4.77 -33.42
C GLY A 605 -16.49 3.71 -34.31
N ASN A 606 -15.77 2.62 -34.62
CA ASN A 606 -16.28 1.50 -35.44
C ASN A 606 -17.06 0.45 -34.65
N THR A 607 -17.23 0.63 -33.33
CA THR A 607 -17.90 -0.33 -32.44
C THR A 607 -19.25 0.23 -32.00
N THR A 608 -20.30 -0.58 -32.12
CA THR A 608 -21.62 -0.29 -31.55
C THR A 608 -21.69 -0.90 -30.16
N THR A 609 -21.69 -0.07 -29.13
CA THR A 609 -21.90 -0.53 -27.74
C THR A 609 -23.39 -0.43 -27.40
N THR A 610 -23.94 -1.53 -26.89
CA THR A 610 -25.31 -1.57 -26.34
C THR A 610 -25.25 -1.23 -24.86
N TYR A 611 -26.11 -0.32 -24.40
CA TYR A 611 -26.30 0.02 -22.99
C TYR A 611 -27.76 -0.24 -22.63
N TYR A 612 -27.98 -0.81 -21.45
CA TYR A 612 -29.31 -0.89 -20.84
C TYR A 612 -29.40 0.15 -19.74
N PHE A 613 -30.56 0.77 -19.58
CA PHE A 613 -30.81 1.70 -18.49
C PHE A 613 -32.23 1.53 -17.97
N GLU A 614 -32.44 1.81 -16.68
CA GLU A 614 -33.73 1.66 -16.02
C GLU A 614 -34.69 2.76 -16.45
N MET A 615 -35.93 2.37 -16.76
CA MET A 615 -36.98 3.30 -17.13
C MET A 615 -38.33 2.81 -16.64
N ALA A 616 -39.19 3.73 -16.20
CA ALA A 616 -40.63 3.50 -16.07
C ALA A 616 -41.41 4.63 -16.75
N ILE A 617 -42.53 4.28 -17.36
CA ILE A 617 -43.48 5.24 -17.92
C ILE A 617 -44.79 5.09 -17.14
N VAL A 618 -45.15 6.13 -16.39
CA VAL A 618 -46.32 6.14 -15.51
C VAL A 618 -47.34 7.12 -16.04
N THR A 619 -48.59 6.69 -16.19
CA THR A 619 -49.70 7.56 -16.58
C THR A 619 -50.44 8.04 -15.34
N VAL A 620 -50.27 9.32 -15.02
CA VAL A 620 -50.86 9.98 -13.86
C VAL A 620 -52.19 10.64 -14.25
N LYS A 621 -53.30 10.21 -13.65
CA LYS A 621 -54.66 10.59 -14.05
C LYS A 621 -55.12 11.93 -13.49
N ASN A 622 -54.69 12.27 -12.28
CA ASN A 622 -55.15 13.45 -11.56
C ASN A 622 -54.05 14.05 -10.66
N GLU A 623 -54.33 15.22 -10.07
CA GLU A 623 -53.37 15.93 -9.22
C GLU A 623 -53.02 15.15 -7.94
N VAL A 624 -53.95 14.33 -7.42
CA VAL A 624 -53.69 13.48 -6.24
C VAL A 624 -52.66 12.40 -6.59
N GLU A 625 -52.81 11.72 -7.72
CA GLU A 625 -51.81 10.75 -8.19
C GLU A 625 -50.46 11.43 -8.49
N ALA A 626 -50.47 12.67 -8.99
CA ALA A 626 -49.24 13.44 -9.21
C ALA A 626 -48.53 13.74 -7.88
N ALA A 627 -49.28 14.12 -6.84
CA ALA A 627 -48.76 14.33 -5.50
C ALA A 627 -48.25 13.03 -4.87
N VAL A 628 -48.95 11.91 -5.03
CA VAL A 628 -48.49 10.58 -4.58
C VAL A 628 -47.19 10.19 -5.28
N LEU A 629 -47.12 10.35 -6.61
CA LEU A 629 -45.91 10.05 -7.37
C LEU A 629 -44.73 10.93 -6.94
N LYS A 630 -44.98 12.23 -6.69
CA LYS A 630 -43.99 13.17 -6.15
C LYS A 630 -43.50 12.74 -4.77
N ALA A 631 -44.42 12.34 -3.89
CA ALA A 631 -44.08 11.88 -2.55
C ALA A 631 -43.31 10.56 -2.56
N LEU A 632 -43.42 9.73 -3.60
CA LEU A 632 -42.66 8.48 -3.72
C LEU A 632 -41.31 8.68 -4.42
N THR A 633 -41.25 9.47 -5.48
CA THR A 633 -40.10 9.52 -6.41
C THR A 633 -39.42 10.88 -6.50
N GLY A 634 -39.97 11.91 -5.85
CA GLY A 634 -39.53 13.30 -5.99
C GLY A 634 -40.01 14.00 -7.28
N LYS A 635 -40.67 13.28 -8.19
CA LYS A 635 -41.11 13.80 -9.50
C LYS A 635 -42.63 13.94 -9.57
N ALA A 636 -43.10 15.12 -9.98
CA ALA A 636 -44.53 15.43 -10.10
C ALA A 636 -44.87 15.93 -11.50
N LYS A 637 -45.80 15.25 -12.19
CA LYS A 637 -46.42 15.77 -13.40
C LYS A 637 -47.71 15.01 -13.71
N LYS A 638 -48.77 15.72 -14.08
CA LYS A 638 -50.00 15.11 -14.62
C LYS A 638 -49.77 14.59 -16.05
N GLY A 639 -50.38 13.47 -16.40
CA GLY A 639 -50.19 12.81 -17.70
C GLY A 639 -49.03 11.82 -17.68
N GLN A 640 -48.32 11.68 -18.80
CA GLN A 640 -47.26 10.69 -18.95
C GLN A 640 -45.95 11.16 -18.30
N VAL A 641 -45.46 10.41 -17.32
CA VAL A 641 -44.24 10.70 -16.55
C VAL A 641 -43.18 9.65 -16.84
N TRP A 642 -41.98 10.13 -17.18
CA TRP A 642 -40.81 9.30 -17.43
C TRP A 642 -39.97 9.28 -16.16
N LEU A 643 -39.71 8.10 -15.60
CA LEU A 643 -38.87 7.89 -14.42
C LEU A 643 -37.60 7.15 -14.83
N TYR A 644 -36.47 7.51 -14.21
CA TYR A 644 -35.15 6.93 -14.48
C TYR A 644 -34.52 6.39 -13.18
N ALA A 645 -33.27 5.94 -13.26
CA ALA A 645 -32.53 5.33 -12.16
C ALA A 645 -32.60 6.12 -10.84
N ASP A 646 -32.43 7.45 -10.90
CA ASP A 646 -32.51 8.33 -9.73
C ASP A 646 -33.88 8.27 -9.02
N GLN A 647 -34.97 8.18 -9.78
CA GLN A 647 -36.31 7.98 -9.20
C GLN A 647 -36.53 6.57 -8.66
N LEU A 648 -35.88 5.55 -9.24
CA LEU A 648 -35.92 4.19 -8.72
C LEU A 648 -35.16 4.09 -7.40
N ASP A 649 -33.99 4.74 -7.32
CA ASP A 649 -33.18 4.80 -6.10
C ASP A 649 -33.90 5.53 -4.96
N ALA A 650 -34.67 6.58 -5.27
CA ALA A 650 -35.51 7.26 -4.28
C ALA A 650 -36.54 6.33 -3.60
N LEU A 651 -36.98 5.25 -4.28
CA LEU A 651 -37.93 4.29 -3.70
C LEU A 651 -37.29 3.36 -2.67
N ARG A 652 -35.96 3.26 -2.62
CA ARG A 652 -35.23 2.40 -1.66
C ARG A 652 -35.34 2.89 -0.22
N ARG A 653 -35.75 4.15 -0.01
CA ARG A 653 -36.01 4.70 1.33
C ARG A 653 -37.18 4.03 2.04
N PHE A 654 -38.06 3.36 1.30
CA PHE A 654 -39.19 2.64 1.85
C PHE A 654 -38.79 1.20 2.19
N LYS A 655 -39.02 0.81 3.45
CA LYS A 655 -38.63 -0.52 3.96
C LYS A 655 -39.09 -1.69 3.08
N PRO A 656 -40.31 -1.72 2.51
CA PRO A 656 -40.76 -2.82 1.65
C PRO A 656 -40.03 -2.92 0.30
N LEU A 657 -39.40 -1.84 -0.18
CA LEU A 657 -38.81 -1.74 -1.51
C LEU A 657 -37.29 -1.76 -1.51
N LYS A 658 -36.66 -1.62 -0.33
CA LYS A 658 -35.20 -1.54 -0.16
C LYS A 658 -34.45 -2.65 -0.89
N ASP A 659 -34.84 -3.91 -0.67
CA ASP A 659 -34.15 -5.05 -1.25
C ASP A 659 -34.68 -5.45 -2.63
N ALA A 660 -35.92 -5.05 -2.96
CA ALA A 660 -36.59 -5.38 -4.22
C ALA A 660 -35.84 -4.81 -5.44
N VAL A 661 -35.34 -3.58 -5.31
CA VAL A 661 -34.58 -2.90 -6.37
C VAL A 661 -33.26 -3.62 -6.64
N ASP A 662 -32.54 -4.01 -5.59
CA ASP A 662 -31.26 -4.74 -5.70
C ASP A 662 -31.48 -6.13 -6.31
N GLN A 663 -32.52 -6.85 -5.88
CA GLN A 663 -32.90 -8.15 -6.44
C GLN A 663 -33.21 -8.04 -7.94
N TRP A 664 -33.94 -7.00 -8.37
CA TRP A 664 -34.24 -6.76 -9.77
C TRP A 664 -32.97 -6.43 -10.59
N ARG A 665 -32.12 -5.54 -10.07
CA ARG A 665 -30.86 -5.15 -10.72
C ARG A 665 -29.89 -6.31 -10.85
N GLY A 666 -29.82 -7.19 -9.85
CA GLY A 666 -29.00 -8.41 -9.90
C GLY A 666 -29.39 -9.37 -11.02
N GLY A 667 -30.64 -9.32 -11.48
CA GLY A 667 -31.14 -10.06 -12.65
C GLY A 667 -31.05 -9.28 -13.97
N GLY A 668 -30.44 -8.10 -13.99
CA GLY A 668 -30.40 -7.22 -15.17
C GLY A 668 -29.64 -7.81 -16.37
N PRO A 669 -29.88 -7.30 -17.60
CA PRO A 669 -29.09 -7.65 -18.78
C PRO A 669 -27.63 -7.22 -18.59
N LYS A 670 -26.69 -8.12 -18.86
CA LYS A 670 -25.25 -7.85 -18.81
C LYS A 670 -24.70 -7.27 -20.11
#